data_AF-A0A8J3BVZ9-F1
#
_entry.id   AF-A0A8J3BVZ9-F1
#
_cell.length_a   1.000
_cell.length_b   1.000
_cell.length_c   1.000
_cell.angle_alpha   90.00
_cell.angle_beta   90.00
_cell.angle_gamma   90.00
#
_symmetry.space_group_name_H-M   'P 1'
#
loop_
_entity.id
_entity.type
_entity.pdbx_description
1 polymer ?
#
loop_
_entity_poly.entity_id
_entity_poly.type
_entity_poly.pdbx_seq_one_letter_code
_entity_poly.pdbx_strand_id
1 'polypeptide(L)'
;MTIGTVLSLVTGLGLTALGLGAADQAVASFDAASWVWSTSKGEMARINGVTAKVDTRVDVPRARGHQLQVSQNDRFVILRDVNTGQVGTMDLASLKEFQTLTTQSGIGVSVALGEHAAFIVDAVRGEVQQIDPHTLAPMGQPLRYPPGITGGSFDGTDTLWVGVPGQGTVSGISPATGGGTPQVRTESVAAPNHDLAVSTLDDGVAVLDRTTNALTMVRGDQVRTTTVPLTGPGTLAAHTDGRAVPITVPDDRQVVVVGDEGVRATFTVPGDGTLQPAVAWQGYVYVPEAETGRVHVFDAAGRPRDGIAVDDPGGLLDLEVRENYLFINAPGASTARVVDDAHHVRTVDKYADDVLGGDPPPTPPDPPPPPKKPKKPPVTEPGAPRNVHAAAGNAQARVTWQAADDNGAAITRYVVRGAGRTFQVGADQRALEVTGLTNGKTYRFEVWAVNKKGDGPSRTSNPVRPTAEVPDPPASATAQAKPDGTVVVSWPAANGQGLDIVRYEVTGVAEGGSAPVGDARGTSLTIKAGALDYGKQYAFTVVAVNERGAGSQASPISETVVPYARPEQPGDVDAATVGDKAGTVRVTWSAPADNGRPISRYEVTAGDRTVQATDTSAEIGGFGAGQDVAVRVRAVNAAGASEPGTATARTVAEPKLTVTGSSATFNTATVSFSVDAGGGTAACSASASSGGGAANGNCSTLTVGGLKPSTAYTVTVTAKNAAGTVTATAKRTTAALYGTATCNNGEEGDTATYCDEDRAGRNGNEIFSVPDQNNDKQVGWAKPGTRLQSYCKVKGDDVDSYIYNHHKHSTWWVKVNYKGKNYIPWAWLNLDGGDDLGDLPAC
;
A
#
# COMPACT_ATOMS: atom_id res chain seq x y z
N MET A 1 -91.67 21.15 14.54
CA MET A 1 -91.47 21.19 13.07
C MET A 1 -90.33 20.24 12.76
N THR A 2 -90.64 18.96 12.61
CA THR A 2 -91.04 18.23 11.38
C THR A 2 -89.82 17.65 10.66
N ILE A 3 -89.44 16.41 11.00
CA ILE A 3 -89.70 15.12 10.28
C ILE A 3 -88.41 14.75 9.52
N GLY A 4 -87.77 13.57 9.61
CA GLY A 4 -87.96 12.27 10.30
C GLY A 4 -86.87 11.34 9.72
N THR A 5 -85.95 10.75 10.51
CA THR A 5 -85.99 9.42 11.17
C THR A 5 -86.25 8.22 10.25
N VAL A 6 -85.34 7.21 10.29
CA VAL A 6 -85.52 5.72 10.39
C VAL A 6 -84.10 5.12 10.22
N LEU A 7 -83.33 4.64 11.22
CA LEU A 7 -83.43 3.49 12.15
C LEU A 7 -83.61 2.13 11.42
N SER A 8 -82.66 1.19 11.39
CA SER A 8 -82.50 0.03 12.31
C SER A 8 -81.84 -1.12 11.49
N LEU A 9 -80.77 -1.82 11.94
CA LEU A 9 -80.59 -2.88 12.96
C LEU A 9 -80.94 -4.31 12.46
N VAL A 10 -80.06 -5.28 12.82
CA VAL A 10 -80.26 -6.74 12.99
C VAL A 10 -79.69 -7.70 11.91
N THR A 11 -78.53 -8.28 12.27
CA THR A 11 -78.03 -9.68 12.20
C THR A 11 -78.75 -10.76 11.36
N GLY A 12 -77.96 -11.64 10.72
CA GLY A 12 -78.23 -13.09 10.75
C GLY A 12 -77.80 -13.93 9.53
N LEU A 13 -76.69 -14.66 9.70
CA LEU A 13 -76.42 -16.05 9.25
C LEU A 13 -76.35 -16.43 7.75
N GLY A 14 -75.30 -17.20 7.42
CA GLY A 14 -75.46 -18.39 6.57
C GLY A 14 -74.39 -18.66 5.53
N LEU A 15 -73.43 -19.53 5.85
CA LEU A 15 -72.56 -20.26 4.91
C LEU A 15 -73.35 -20.92 3.76
N THR A 16 -72.75 -20.95 2.55
CA THR A 16 -72.52 -22.12 1.66
C THR A 16 -71.98 -21.60 0.30
N ALA A 17 -70.68 -21.70 0.00
CA ALA A 17 -69.93 -22.86 -0.53
C ALA A 17 -70.31 -23.28 -1.96
N LEU A 18 -69.41 -23.00 -2.92
CA LEU A 18 -69.04 -23.72 -4.15
C LEU A 18 -68.01 -22.80 -4.85
N GLY A 19 -66.72 -23.06 -5.02
CA GLY A 19 -65.90 -24.24 -4.90
C GLY A 19 -64.81 -24.10 -5.97
N LEU A 20 -63.61 -23.58 -5.59
CA LEU A 20 -62.30 -23.72 -6.25
C LEU A 20 -61.28 -22.85 -5.47
N GLY A 21 -60.26 -23.50 -4.87
CA GLY A 21 -58.94 -22.86 -4.66
C GLY A 21 -58.63 -22.13 -3.35
N ALA A 22 -59.21 -22.46 -2.20
CA ALA A 22 -58.85 -21.86 -0.89
C ALA A 22 -57.47 -22.30 -0.33
N ALA A 23 -56.54 -22.78 -1.17
CA ALA A 23 -55.20 -23.22 -0.76
C ALA A 23 -54.07 -22.24 -1.13
N ASP A 24 -54.33 -21.18 -1.89
CA ASP A 24 -53.27 -20.26 -2.36
C ASP A 24 -53.34 -18.84 -1.74
N GLN A 25 -54.49 -18.43 -1.20
CA GLN A 25 -54.64 -17.11 -0.57
C GLN A 25 -53.99 -17.03 0.83
N ALA A 26 -53.64 -18.16 1.44
CA ALA A 26 -52.90 -18.20 2.71
C ALA A 26 -51.37 -18.29 2.53
N VAL A 27 -50.88 -18.37 1.28
CA VAL A 27 -49.44 -18.51 0.98
C VAL A 27 -48.81 -17.19 0.51
N ALA A 28 -49.63 -16.18 0.20
CA ALA A 28 -49.18 -14.87 -0.28
C ALA A 28 -48.50 -13.98 0.80
N SER A 29 -48.38 -14.45 2.05
CA SER A 29 -47.85 -13.69 3.20
C SER A 29 -46.74 -14.41 3.98
N PHE A 30 -46.01 -15.37 3.40
CA PHE A 30 -44.83 -15.92 4.06
C PHE A 30 -43.65 -14.96 3.94
N ASP A 31 -42.91 -14.76 5.05
CA ASP A 31 -41.83 -13.76 5.21
C ASP A 31 -40.62 -13.95 4.27
N ALA A 32 -40.45 -15.12 3.65
CA ALA A 32 -39.34 -15.38 2.74
C ALA A 32 -39.65 -14.90 1.31
N ALA A 33 -39.38 -13.62 1.01
CA ALA A 33 -39.44 -13.11 -0.36
C ALA A 33 -38.25 -12.19 -0.71
N SER A 34 -37.72 -12.31 -1.92
CA SER A 34 -36.71 -11.40 -2.47
C SER A 34 -37.19 -10.83 -3.81
N TRP A 35 -36.87 -9.56 -4.07
CA TRP A 35 -37.09 -8.93 -5.36
C TRP A 35 -35.92 -9.14 -6.32
N VAL A 36 -36.17 -9.89 -7.40
CA VAL A 36 -35.23 -10.08 -8.50
C VAL A 36 -35.61 -9.19 -9.69
N TRP A 37 -34.65 -8.85 -10.55
CA TRP A 37 -34.91 -7.95 -11.68
C TRP A 37 -34.40 -8.48 -13.02
N SER A 38 -34.94 -7.91 -14.10
CA SER A 38 -34.54 -8.14 -15.48
C SER A 38 -34.14 -6.82 -16.15
N THR A 39 -32.86 -6.71 -16.52
CA THR A 39 -32.36 -5.54 -17.26
C THR A 39 -32.97 -5.46 -18.66
N SER A 40 -33.16 -6.62 -19.32
CA SER A 40 -33.68 -6.69 -20.69
C SER A 40 -35.14 -6.21 -20.81
N LYS A 41 -35.92 -6.34 -19.73
CA LYS A 41 -37.33 -5.94 -19.70
C LYS A 41 -37.57 -4.62 -18.99
N GLY A 42 -36.73 -4.27 -18.00
CA GLY A 42 -36.95 -3.13 -17.12
C GLY A 42 -38.02 -3.44 -16.05
N GLU A 43 -38.10 -4.71 -15.64
CA GLU A 43 -39.12 -5.24 -14.74
C GLU A 43 -38.46 -5.84 -13.49
N MET A 44 -39.16 -5.73 -12.35
CA MET A 44 -38.83 -6.38 -11.09
C MET A 44 -39.94 -7.33 -10.66
N ALA A 45 -39.56 -8.51 -10.16
CA ALA A 45 -40.46 -9.54 -9.70
C ALA A 45 -40.14 -9.93 -8.25
N ARG A 46 -41.17 -9.98 -7.40
CA ARG A 46 -41.04 -10.53 -6.04
C ARG A 46 -41.16 -12.05 -6.11
N ILE A 47 -40.15 -12.75 -5.63
CA ILE A 47 -40.08 -14.20 -5.60
C ILE A 47 -40.27 -14.70 -4.18
N ASN A 48 -41.22 -15.60 -3.99
CA ASN A 48 -41.41 -16.30 -2.73
C ASN A 48 -40.43 -17.47 -2.61
N GLY A 49 -39.62 -17.48 -1.55
CA GLY A 49 -38.59 -18.49 -1.30
C GLY A 49 -39.16 -19.88 -0.99
N VAL A 50 -40.34 -19.96 -0.37
CA VAL A 50 -40.99 -21.24 -0.02
C VAL A 50 -41.54 -21.93 -1.26
N THR A 51 -42.20 -21.18 -2.14
CA THR A 51 -42.88 -21.73 -3.32
C THR A 51 -42.02 -21.69 -4.58
N ALA A 52 -40.98 -20.87 -4.61
CA ALA A 52 -40.18 -20.56 -5.80
C ALA A 52 -41.06 -20.01 -6.95
N LYS A 53 -42.02 -19.15 -6.64
CA LYS A 53 -42.94 -18.52 -7.59
C LYS A 53 -42.95 -17.00 -7.50
N VAL A 54 -43.41 -16.35 -8.57
CA VAL A 54 -43.59 -14.90 -8.65
C VAL A 54 -44.91 -14.52 -7.99
N ASP A 55 -44.85 -13.63 -7.00
CA ASP A 55 -46.05 -13.12 -6.33
C ASP A 55 -46.58 -11.86 -7.01
N THR A 56 -45.68 -10.94 -7.34
CA THR A 56 -46.00 -9.62 -7.91
C THR A 56 -44.86 -9.12 -8.81
N ARG A 57 -45.18 -8.18 -9.70
CA ARG A 57 -44.21 -7.52 -10.58
C ARG A 57 -44.48 -6.03 -10.72
N VAL A 58 -43.41 -5.29 -10.93
CA VAL A 58 -43.44 -3.83 -11.10
C VAL A 58 -42.55 -3.46 -12.28
N ASP A 59 -43.11 -2.69 -13.21
CA ASP A 59 -42.34 -2.02 -14.26
C ASP A 59 -41.53 -0.88 -13.64
N VAL A 60 -40.22 -0.82 -13.91
CA VAL A 60 -39.38 0.29 -13.49
C VAL A 60 -39.17 1.23 -14.69
N PRO A 61 -39.79 2.43 -14.69
CA PRO A 61 -39.74 3.33 -15.83
C PRO A 61 -38.29 3.66 -16.21
N ARG A 62 -37.97 3.51 -17.51
CA ARG A 62 -36.63 3.78 -18.08
C ARG A 62 -35.50 2.87 -17.57
N ALA A 63 -35.79 1.82 -16.82
CA ALA A 63 -34.76 0.86 -16.38
C ALA A 63 -34.37 -0.17 -17.45
N ARG A 64 -35.12 -0.28 -18.55
CA ARG A 64 -34.84 -1.24 -19.63
C ARG A 64 -33.46 -0.97 -20.23
N GLY A 65 -32.56 -1.93 -20.09
CA GLY A 65 -31.17 -1.87 -20.53
C GLY A 65 -30.22 -1.18 -19.55
N HIS A 66 -30.72 -0.65 -18.43
CA HIS A 66 -29.92 0.00 -17.41
C HIS A 66 -29.54 -0.99 -16.31
N GLN A 67 -28.44 -0.72 -15.61
CA GLN A 67 -28.07 -1.49 -14.42
C GLN A 67 -28.77 -0.89 -13.20
N LEU A 68 -29.50 -1.74 -12.48
CA LEU A 68 -30.16 -1.37 -11.24
C LEU A 68 -29.41 -1.95 -10.05
N GLN A 69 -29.25 -1.15 -9.00
CA GLN A 69 -28.99 -1.63 -7.66
C GLN A 69 -30.33 -1.73 -6.93
N VAL A 70 -30.56 -2.88 -6.30
CA VAL A 70 -31.74 -3.16 -5.48
C VAL A 70 -31.27 -3.31 -4.05
N SER A 71 -31.86 -2.53 -3.14
CA SER A 71 -31.65 -2.64 -1.69
C SER A 71 -33.00 -2.84 -1.05
N GLN A 72 -33.17 -3.92 -0.28
CA GLN A 72 -34.48 -4.31 0.22
C GLN A 72 -34.43 -4.80 1.68
N ASN A 73 -35.52 -4.55 2.40
CA ASN A 73 -35.81 -5.14 3.71
C ASN A 73 -37.28 -5.59 3.73
N ASP A 74 -37.85 -5.96 4.88
CA ASP A 74 -39.23 -6.48 4.96
C ASP A 74 -40.31 -5.44 4.66
N ARG A 75 -39.94 -4.15 4.68
CA ARG A 75 -40.87 -3.04 4.53
C ARG A 75 -40.65 -2.21 3.28
N PHE A 76 -39.42 -2.06 2.82
CA PHE A 76 -39.04 -1.15 1.75
C PHE A 76 -38.20 -1.85 0.70
N VAL A 77 -38.38 -1.42 -0.55
CA VAL A 77 -37.46 -1.68 -1.66
C VAL A 77 -36.99 -0.34 -2.18
N ILE A 78 -35.68 -0.13 -2.19
CA ILE A 78 -35.04 1.05 -2.76
C ILE A 78 -34.29 0.63 -4.02
N LEU A 79 -34.58 1.33 -5.11
CA LEU A 79 -34.00 1.12 -6.42
C LEU A 79 -33.11 2.29 -6.76
N ARG A 80 -31.89 2.00 -7.19
CA ARG A 80 -31.00 2.99 -7.77
C ARG A 80 -30.63 2.60 -9.19
N ASP A 81 -30.93 3.49 -10.14
CA ASP A 81 -30.37 3.42 -11.48
C ASP A 81 -28.90 3.85 -11.43
N VAL A 82 -28.00 2.90 -11.65
CA VAL A 82 -26.56 3.12 -11.58
C VAL A 82 -26.10 4.06 -12.71
N ASN A 83 -26.75 4.03 -13.87
CA ASN A 83 -26.40 4.84 -15.02
C ASN A 83 -26.80 6.31 -14.84
N THR A 84 -27.98 6.57 -14.25
CA THR A 84 -28.53 7.93 -14.11
C THR A 84 -28.39 8.54 -12.72
N GLY A 85 -28.16 7.72 -11.69
CA GLY A 85 -28.15 8.14 -10.29
C GLY A 85 -29.55 8.38 -9.70
N GLN A 86 -30.63 8.07 -10.43
CA GLN A 86 -31.98 8.17 -9.86
C GLN A 86 -32.20 7.08 -8.81
N VAL A 87 -32.72 7.49 -7.66
CA VAL A 87 -33.11 6.62 -6.55
C VAL A 87 -34.61 6.75 -6.31
N GLY A 88 -35.32 5.62 -6.23
CA GLY A 88 -36.73 5.55 -5.88
C GLY A 88 -36.98 4.54 -4.77
N THR A 89 -38.06 4.71 -4.00
CA THR A 89 -38.45 3.79 -2.93
C THR A 89 -39.90 3.33 -3.09
N MET A 90 -40.17 2.09 -2.66
CA MET A 90 -41.49 1.50 -2.58
C MET A 90 -41.73 0.91 -1.20
N ASP A 91 -42.82 1.31 -0.56
CA ASP A 91 -43.30 0.67 0.68
C ASP A 91 -44.09 -0.60 0.33
N LEU A 92 -43.60 -1.74 0.79
CA LEU A 92 -44.15 -3.07 0.49
C LEU A 92 -45.49 -3.36 1.17
N ALA A 93 -45.79 -2.67 2.28
CA ALA A 93 -47.08 -2.85 2.97
C ALA A 93 -48.21 -2.12 2.23
N SER A 94 -47.91 -0.99 1.58
CA SER A 94 -48.90 -0.17 0.87
C SER A 94 -48.87 -0.30 -0.66
N LEU A 95 -47.80 -0.88 -1.22
CA LEU A 95 -47.52 -0.98 -2.67
C LEU A 95 -47.61 0.37 -3.40
N LYS A 96 -47.33 1.48 -2.71
CA LYS A 96 -47.33 2.82 -3.29
C LYS A 96 -45.90 3.25 -3.61
N GLU A 97 -45.73 3.73 -4.83
CA GLU A 97 -44.49 4.27 -5.38
C GLU A 97 -44.27 5.70 -4.88
N PHE A 98 -43.10 6.00 -4.31
CA PHE A 98 -42.84 7.32 -3.76
C PHE A 98 -41.44 7.83 -4.03
N GLN A 99 -41.43 9.02 -4.64
CA GLN A 99 -40.37 10.04 -4.63
C GLN A 99 -39.04 9.63 -5.27
N THR A 100 -38.42 10.58 -5.99
CA THR A 100 -37.12 10.37 -6.60
C THR A 100 -36.11 11.32 -6.01
N LEU A 101 -34.98 10.77 -5.58
CA LEU A 101 -33.77 11.51 -5.25
C LEU A 101 -32.75 11.26 -6.36
N THR A 102 -31.92 12.23 -6.66
CA THR A 102 -30.81 12.05 -7.62
C THR A 102 -29.50 12.07 -6.88
N THR A 103 -28.77 10.97 -6.92
CA THR A 103 -27.37 10.87 -6.47
C THR A 103 -26.42 11.11 -7.64
N GLN A 104 -25.10 11.02 -7.42
CA GLN A 104 -24.20 10.84 -8.56
C GLN A 104 -24.52 9.53 -9.29
N SER A 105 -24.25 9.46 -10.58
CA SER A 105 -24.25 8.21 -11.34
C SER A 105 -22.93 7.44 -11.14
N GLY A 106 -22.94 6.15 -11.45
CA GLY A 106 -21.79 5.25 -11.35
C GLY A 106 -21.89 4.26 -10.19
N ILE A 107 -21.00 3.26 -10.21
CA ILE A 107 -20.94 2.16 -9.24
C ILE A 107 -20.35 2.58 -7.88
N GLY A 108 -19.61 3.69 -7.84
CA GLY A 108 -19.02 4.24 -6.61
C GLY A 108 -20.01 4.96 -5.68
N VAL A 109 -21.31 4.93 -6.00
CA VAL A 109 -22.35 5.39 -5.08
C VAL A 109 -23.36 4.27 -4.91
N SER A 110 -23.69 3.93 -3.67
CA SER A 110 -24.66 2.91 -3.33
C SER A 110 -25.71 3.44 -2.36
N VAL A 111 -26.86 2.75 -2.31
CA VAL A 111 -27.84 2.93 -1.23
C VAL A 111 -27.82 1.70 -0.35
N ALA A 112 -27.41 1.88 0.91
CA ALA A 112 -27.50 0.85 1.92
C ALA A 112 -28.86 0.96 2.62
N LEU A 113 -29.60 -0.15 2.74
CA LEU A 113 -30.86 -0.21 3.46
C LEU A 113 -30.70 -1.21 4.61
N GLY A 114 -30.82 -0.72 5.83
CA GLY A 114 -30.94 -1.51 7.05
C GLY A 114 -32.41 -1.76 7.38
N GLU A 115 -32.69 -2.27 8.58
CA GLU A 115 -34.05 -2.59 9.01
C GLU A 115 -34.87 -1.30 9.21
N HIS A 116 -34.26 -0.28 9.81
CA HIS A 116 -34.93 0.97 10.19
C HIS A 116 -34.37 2.23 9.53
N ALA A 117 -33.24 2.13 8.82
CA ALA A 117 -32.54 3.27 8.26
C ALA A 117 -31.99 2.98 6.87
N ALA A 118 -31.77 4.04 6.09
CA ALA A 118 -31.04 3.94 4.83
C ALA A 118 -29.93 4.99 4.78
N PHE A 119 -28.88 4.69 4.01
CA PHE A 119 -27.76 5.59 3.78
C PHE A 119 -27.40 5.62 2.30
N ILE A 120 -27.08 6.81 1.80
CA ILE A 120 -26.34 6.96 0.56
C ILE A 120 -24.86 6.92 0.92
N VAL A 121 -24.14 5.98 0.34
CA VAL A 121 -22.69 5.83 0.50
C VAL A 121 -22.05 6.26 -0.81
N ASP A 122 -21.48 7.47 -0.84
CA ASP A 122 -20.66 7.98 -1.94
C ASP A 122 -19.21 7.60 -1.65
N ALA A 123 -18.83 6.42 -2.15
CA ALA A 123 -17.49 5.86 -1.97
C ALA A 123 -16.40 6.74 -2.60
N VAL A 124 -16.75 7.43 -3.68
CA VAL A 124 -15.83 8.28 -4.44
C VAL A 124 -15.47 9.53 -3.65
N ARG A 125 -16.45 10.20 -3.04
CA ARG A 125 -16.22 11.42 -2.27
C ARG A 125 -15.93 11.18 -0.79
N GLY A 126 -16.15 9.95 -0.32
CA GLY A 126 -16.09 9.64 1.10
C GLY A 126 -17.25 10.28 1.87
N GLU A 127 -18.42 10.44 1.25
CA GLU A 127 -19.60 11.01 1.92
C GLU A 127 -20.62 9.91 2.24
N VAL A 128 -21.07 9.85 3.49
CA VAL A 128 -22.10 8.90 3.96
C VAL A 128 -23.27 9.68 4.56
N GLN A 129 -24.41 9.69 3.86
CA GLN A 129 -25.58 10.49 4.21
C GLN A 129 -26.74 9.58 4.62
N GLN A 130 -27.21 9.69 5.86
CA GLN A 130 -28.44 9.03 6.27
C GLN A 130 -29.64 9.64 5.53
N ILE A 131 -30.56 8.80 5.08
CA ILE A 131 -31.82 9.19 4.46
C ILE A 131 -32.98 8.45 5.12
N ASP A 132 -34.16 9.07 5.11
CA ASP A 132 -35.40 8.42 5.50
C ASP A 132 -35.82 7.43 4.39
N PRO A 133 -35.99 6.12 4.67
CA PRO A 133 -36.25 5.12 3.63
C PRO A 133 -37.63 5.25 2.96
N HIS A 134 -38.57 5.96 3.58
CA HIS A 134 -39.91 6.19 3.03
C HIS A 134 -39.98 7.44 2.14
N THR A 135 -39.30 8.52 2.53
CA THR A 135 -39.35 9.82 1.84
C THR A 135 -38.11 10.13 1.01
N LEU A 136 -37.02 9.38 1.19
CA LEU A 136 -35.68 9.64 0.66
C LEU A 136 -35.09 11.00 1.09
N ALA A 137 -35.70 11.67 2.07
CA ALA A 137 -35.21 12.94 2.56
C ALA A 137 -33.90 12.74 3.36
N PRO A 138 -32.88 13.58 3.16
CA PRO A 138 -31.65 13.51 3.94
C PRO A 138 -31.92 13.81 5.42
N MET A 139 -31.32 13.02 6.29
CA MET A 139 -31.40 13.13 7.75
C MET A 139 -30.04 13.53 8.32
N GLY A 140 -29.97 14.69 9.00
CA GLY A 140 -28.73 15.19 9.59
C GLY A 140 -27.68 15.59 8.55
N GLN A 141 -26.46 15.89 9.03
CA GLN A 141 -25.32 16.20 8.15
C GLN A 141 -24.63 14.91 7.67
N PRO A 142 -24.06 14.91 6.45
CA PRO A 142 -23.32 13.76 5.95
C PRO A 142 -22.04 13.55 6.75
N LEU A 143 -21.73 12.29 7.06
CA LEU A 143 -20.43 11.89 7.57
C LEU A 143 -19.40 11.99 6.44
N ARG A 144 -18.20 12.49 6.75
CA ARG A 144 -17.13 12.70 5.78
C ARG A 144 -15.90 11.88 6.16
N TYR A 145 -15.41 11.14 5.18
CA TYR A 145 -14.19 10.34 5.21
C TYR A 145 -13.29 10.79 4.05
N PRO A 146 -11.99 10.43 4.06
CA PRO A 146 -11.18 10.52 2.87
C PRO A 146 -11.83 9.78 1.68
N PRO A 147 -11.76 10.32 0.46
CA PRO A 147 -12.19 9.65 -0.77
C PRO A 147 -11.68 8.22 -0.92
N GLY A 148 -12.49 7.34 -1.52
CA GLY A 148 -12.13 5.93 -1.73
C GLY A 148 -12.50 5.02 -0.55
N ILE A 149 -13.60 5.29 0.16
CA ILE A 149 -14.14 4.33 1.14
C ILE A 149 -14.65 3.06 0.43
N THR A 150 -14.68 1.95 1.14
CA THR A 150 -15.15 0.64 0.62
C THR A 150 -16.22 0.04 1.55
N GLY A 151 -16.96 -0.96 1.07
CA GLY A 151 -18.11 -1.54 1.79
C GLY A 151 -19.37 -0.70 1.62
N GLY A 152 -20.07 -0.39 2.72
CA GLY A 152 -21.34 0.32 2.70
C GLY A 152 -22.56 -0.59 2.72
N SER A 153 -22.50 -1.67 3.50
CA SER A 153 -23.63 -2.56 3.80
C SER A 153 -23.91 -2.57 5.30
N PHE A 154 -25.14 -2.94 5.66
CA PHE A 154 -25.52 -3.18 7.05
C PHE A 154 -25.08 -4.57 7.49
N ASP A 155 -24.73 -4.70 8.78
CA ASP A 155 -24.68 -5.99 9.46
C ASP A 155 -26.06 -6.40 9.97
N GLY A 156 -26.18 -7.62 10.51
CA GLY A 156 -27.44 -8.13 11.07
C GLY A 156 -27.91 -7.42 12.34
N THR A 157 -27.15 -6.44 12.86
CA THR A 157 -27.50 -5.63 14.04
C THR A 157 -27.92 -4.20 13.69
N ASP A 158 -28.19 -3.93 12.41
CA ASP A 158 -28.56 -2.62 11.87
C ASP A 158 -27.44 -1.56 12.02
N THR A 159 -26.17 -1.99 11.97
CA THR A 159 -24.99 -1.11 11.89
C THR A 159 -24.43 -1.07 10.46
N LEU A 160 -24.29 0.12 9.88
CA LEU A 160 -23.65 0.31 8.57
C LEU A 160 -22.14 0.29 8.72
N TRP A 161 -21.43 -0.56 7.97
CA TRP A 161 -19.97 -0.62 8.01
C TRP A 161 -19.33 -0.07 6.74
N VAL A 162 -18.33 0.80 6.91
CA VAL A 162 -17.51 1.36 5.83
C VAL A 162 -16.02 1.22 6.16
N GLY A 163 -15.24 0.69 5.22
CA GLY A 163 -13.78 0.69 5.30
C GLY A 163 -13.22 2.01 4.79
N VAL A 164 -12.16 2.52 5.43
CA VAL A 164 -11.50 3.78 5.09
C VAL A 164 -10.02 3.50 4.79
N PRO A 165 -9.69 3.02 3.57
CA PRO A 165 -8.33 2.66 3.17
C PRO A 165 -7.29 3.75 3.44
N GLY A 166 -7.60 5.02 3.17
CA GLY A 166 -6.69 6.16 3.42
C GLY A 166 -6.26 6.33 4.87
N GLN A 167 -6.99 5.72 5.82
CA GLN A 167 -6.68 5.74 7.24
C GLN A 167 -6.33 4.35 7.80
N GLY A 168 -6.54 3.26 7.05
CA GLY A 168 -6.35 1.90 7.56
C GLY A 168 -7.40 1.48 8.60
N THR A 169 -8.58 2.08 8.56
CA THR A 169 -9.63 1.88 9.56
C THR A 169 -10.92 1.32 8.95
N VAL A 170 -11.80 0.82 9.81
CA VAL A 170 -13.20 0.51 9.48
C VAL A 170 -14.10 1.25 10.47
N SER A 171 -15.19 1.83 9.99
CA SER A 171 -16.15 2.58 10.80
C SER A 171 -17.52 1.91 10.76
N GLY A 172 -18.04 1.56 11.94
CA GLY A 172 -19.42 1.14 12.16
C GLY A 172 -20.28 2.34 12.53
N ILE A 173 -21.38 2.53 11.80
CA ILE A 173 -22.25 3.69 11.88
C ILE A 173 -23.63 3.20 12.34
N SER A 174 -23.98 3.50 13.59
CA SER A 174 -25.32 3.24 14.10
C SER A 174 -26.25 4.39 13.70
N PRO A 175 -27.41 4.11 13.06
CA PRO A 175 -28.32 5.14 12.58
C PRO A 175 -28.81 6.10 13.66
N ALA A 176 -29.02 7.36 13.31
CA ALA A 176 -29.64 8.31 14.22
C ALA A 176 -31.16 8.11 14.30
N THR A 177 -31.71 8.16 15.51
CA THR A 177 -33.16 8.23 15.74
C THR A 177 -33.65 9.67 15.81
N GLY A 178 -34.74 10.01 15.10
CA GLY A 178 -35.46 11.28 15.29
C GLY A 178 -34.71 12.56 14.85
N GLY A 179 -33.78 12.46 13.89
CA GLY A 179 -33.06 13.62 13.33
C GLY A 179 -31.77 14.01 14.07
N GLY A 180 -31.26 13.16 14.96
CA GLY A 180 -29.94 13.31 15.58
C GLY A 180 -28.77 12.99 14.65
N THR A 181 -27.55 12.93 15.19
CA THR A 181 -26.34 12.52 14.44
C THR A 181 -26.07 11.02 14.63
N PRO A 182 -25.72 10.28 13.57
CA PRO A 182 -25.34 8.87 13.67
C PRO A 182 -24.19 8.68 14.67
N GLN A 183 -24.21 7.59 15.43
CA GLN A 183 -23.09 7.24 16.29
C GLN A 183 -22.05 6.48 15.46
N VAL A 184 -20.78 6.87 15.56
CA VAL A 184 -19.70 6.26 14.77
C VAL A 184 -18.68 5.64 15.71
N ARG A 185 -18.37 4.37 15.47
CA ARG A 185 -17.27 3.66 16.11
C ARG A 185 -16.25 3.28 15.04
N THR A 186 -15.00 3.66 15.24
CA THR A 186 -13.91 3.39 14.29
C THR A 186 -12.87 2.48 14.91
N GLU A 187 -12.47 1.45 14.18
CA GLU A 187 -11.44 0.49 14.57
C GLU A 187 -10.29 0.50 13.57
N SER A 188 -9.05 0.38 14.06
CA SER A 188 -7.88 0.22 13.19
C SER A 188 -7.74 -1.24 12.78
N VAL A 189 -7.66 -1.47 11.46
CA VAL A 189 -7.63 -2.82 10.88
C VAL A 189 -6.43 -3.06 9.98
N ALA A 190 -5.75 -1.99 9.55
CA ALA A 190 -4.53 -2.01 8.75
C ALA A 190 -3.73 -0.70 8.93
N ALA A 191 -2.56 -0.59 8.29
CA ALA A 191 -1.87 0.69 8.18
C ALA A 191 -2.55 1.60 7.13
N PRO A 192 -2.39 2.94 7.21
CA PRO A 192 -2.96 3.87 6.23
C PRO A 192 -2.53 3.57 4.80
N ASN A 193 -3.44 3.80 3.85
CA ASN A 193 -3.29 3.58 2.40
C ASN A 193 -3.12 2.12 1.97
N HIS A 194 -3.35 1.16 2.87
CA HIS A 194 -3.49 -0.24 2.49
C HIS A 194 -4.77 -0.46 1.69
N ASP A 195 -4.72 -1.38 0.74
CA ASP A 195 -5.86 -1.80 -0.07
C ASP A 195 -6.80 -2.70 0.75
N LEU A 196 -8.04 -2.24 1.00
CA LEU A 196 -9.01 -2.91 1.86
C LEU A 196 -10.23 -3.38 1.08
N ALA A 197 -10.65 -4.63 1.33
CA ALA A 197 -11.98 -5.13 0.97
C ALA A 197 -12.80 -5.39 2.25
N VAL A 198 -14.11 -5.14 2.20
CA VAL A 198 -15.01 -5.21 3.37
C VAL A 198 -16.19 -6.14 3.08
N SER A 199 -16.57 -6.93 4.07
CA SER A 199 -17.77 -7.79 4.09
C SER A 199 -18.49 -7.63 5.43
N THR A 200 -19.79 -7.35 5.42
CA THR A 200 -20.56 -7.37 6.67
C THR A 200 -20.86 -8.78 7.12
N LEU A 201 -20.91 -8.95 8.44
CA LEU A 201 -21.27 -10.19 9.11
C LEU A 201 -22.68 -10.07 9.70
N ASP A 202 -23.25 -11.14 10.25
CA ASP A 202 -24.50 -11.04 11.03
C ASP A 202 -24.32 -10.16 12.29
N ASP A 203 -23.10 -10.11 12.84
CA ASP A 203 -22.76 -9.46 14.11
C ASP A 203 -21.50 -8.58 14.05
N GLY A 204 -21.18 -8.02 12.88
CA GLY A 204 -20.06 -7.10 12.70
C GLY A 204 -19.53 -7.01 11.28
N VAL A 205 -18.20 -6.98 11.13
CA VAL A 205 -17.54 -6.78 9.83
C VAL A 205 -16.24 -7.60 9.71
N ALA A 206 -15.96 -8.09 8.51
CA ALA A 206 -14.67 -8.65 8.12
C ALA A 206 -13.98 -7.72 7.11
N VAL A 207 -12.72 -7.40 7.36
CA VAL A 207 -11.90 -6.51 6.53
C VAL A 207 -10.65 -7.26 6.08
N LEU A 208 -10.52 -7.44 4.76
CA LEU A 208 -9.32 -8.02 4.16
C LEU A 208 -8.36 -6.90 3.76
N ASP A 209 -7.20 -6.84 4.39
CA ASP A 209 -6.05 -6.10 3.91
C ASP A 209 -5.37 -6.90 2.79
N ARG A 210 -5.60 -6.49 1.54
CA ARG A 210 -5.03 -7.10 0.32
C ARG A 210 -3.55 -6.78 0.15
N THR A 211 -3.01 -5.85 0.91
CA THR A 211 -1.58 -5.49 0.89
C THR A 211 -0.75 -6.52 1.65
N THR A 212 -1.29 -6.99 2.78
CA THR A 212 -0.59 -7.91 3.70
C THR A 212 -1.20 -9.31 3.76
N ASN A 213 -2.32 -9.53 3.06
CA ASN A 213 -3.14 -10.75 3.12
C ASN A 213 -3.59 -11.07 4.55
N ALA A 214 -4.04 -10.07 5.29
CA ALA A 214 -4.57 -10.23 6.64
C ALA A 214 -6.08 -9.95 6.67
N LEU A 215 -6.87 -10.89 7.20
CA LEU A 215 -8.30 -10.71 7.43
C LEU A 215 -8.52 -10.32 8.90
N THR A 216 -9.08 -9.14 9.14
CA THR A 216 -9.47 -8.65 10.46
C THR A 216 -10.99 -8.71 10.61
N MET A 217 -11.48 -9.47 11.58
CA MET A 217 -12.89 -9.52 11.95
C MET A 217 -13.13 -8.66 13.20
N VAL A 218 -14.13 -7.79 13.14
CA VAL A 218 -14.57 -6.90 14.22
C VAL A 218 -16.01 -7.29 14.59
N ARG A 219 -16.22 -7.77 15.82
CA ARG A 219 -17.53 -8.18 16.35
C ARG A 219 -17.70 -7.69 17.78
N GLY A 220 -18.62 -6.75 18.01
CA GLY A 220 -18.67 -6.04 19.29
C GLY A 220 -17.27 -5.51 19.66
N ASP A 221 -16.82 -5.73 20.89
CA ASP A 221 -15.48 -5.29 21.33
C ASP A 221 -14.33 -6.23 20.91
N GLN A 222 -14.62 -7.31 20.20
CA GLN A 222 -13.59 -8.26 19.76
C GLN A 222 -13.06 -7.90 18.37
N VAL A 223 -11.73 -7.77 18.29
CA VAL A 223 -11.00 -7.60 17.02
C VAL A 223 -10.01 -8.75 16.89
N ARG A 224 -10.14 -9.52 15.80
CA ARG A 224 -9.27 -10.67 15.52
C ARG A 224 -8.71 -10.60 14.12
N THR A 225 -7.38 -10.59 14.01
CA THR A 225 -6.67 -10.61 12.73
C THR A 225 -6.08 -11.99 12.47
N THR A 226 -6.27 -12.50 11.26
CA THR A 226 -5.75 -13.79 10.78
C THR A 226 -5.00 -13.57 9.47
N THR A 227 -3.74 -13.99 9.38
CA THR A 227 -3.01 -14.02 8.11
C THR A 227 -3.54 -15.14 7.22
N VAL A 228 -3.80 -14.84 5.96
CA VAL A 228 -4.47 -15.73 5.01
C VAL A 228 -3.51 -16.10 3.87
N PRO A 229 -3.39 -17.39 3.49
CA PRO A 229 -2.49 -17.83 2.42
C PRO A 229 -3.08 -17.59 1.03
N LEU A 230 -3.26 -16.32 0.67
CA LEU A 230 -3.75 -15.92 -0.66
C LEU A 230 -2.61 -15.92 -1.68
N THR A 231 -2.87 -16.45 -2.87
CA THR A 231 -1.92 -16.45 -3.99
C THR A 231 -1.95 -15.17 -4.83
N GLY A 232 -2.98 -14.35 -4.66
CA GLY A 232 -3.20 -13.09 -5.37
C GLY A 232 -4.19 -12.18 -4.64
N PRO A 233 -4.68 -11.10 -5.28
CA PRO A 233 -5.61 -10.16 -4.66
C PRO A 233 -6.95 -10.83 -4.36
N GLY A 234 -7.31 -10.92 -3.09
CA GLY A 234 -8.57 -11.50 -2.63
C GLY A 234 -9.76 -10.54 -2.78
N THR A 235 -10.95 -11.11 -2.95
CA THR A 235 -12.24 -10.43 -2.96
C THR A 235 -13.18 -11.05 -1.93
N LEU A 236 -14.10 -10.23 -1.42
CA LEU A 236 -15.08 -10.61 -0.41
C LEU A 236 -16.49 -10.34 -0.96
N ALA A 237 -17.46 -11.18 -0.57
CA ALA A 237 -18.87 -10.88 -0.81
C ALA A 237 -19.31 -9.68 0.05
N ALA A 238 -20.37 -8.99 -0.37
CA ALA A 238 -20.88 -7.84 0.37
C ALA A 238 -21.33 -8.19 1.81
N HIS A 239 -21.86 -9.39 1.99
CA HIS A 239 -22.34 -9.91 3.27
C HIS A 239 -22.11 -11.43 3.39
N THR A 240 -21.91 -11.91 4.61
CA THR A 240 -21.82 -13.33 4.97
C THR A 240 -22.31 -13.55 6.40
N ASP A 241 -22.73 -14.77 6.77
CA ASP A 241 -23.21 -15.10 8.13
C ASP A 241 -22.14 -14.96 9.24
N GLY A 242 -20.89 -14.73 8.84
CA GLY A 242 -19.73 -14.61 9.71
C GLY A 242 -19.17 -15.93 10.23
N ARG A 243 -19.92 -17.04 10.25
CA ARG A 243 -19.36 -18.35 10.67
C ARG A 243 -18.25 -18.79 9.73
N ALA A 244 -18.35 -18.41 8.46
CA ALA A 244 -17.33 -18.58 7.46
C ALA A 244 -17.24 -17.33 6.57
N VAL A 245 -16.03 -16.79 6.41
CA VAL A 245 -15.71 -15.68 5.53
C VAL A 245 -14.87 -16.24 4.38
N PRO A 246 -15.49 -16.56 3.23
CA PRO A 246 -14.75 -17.02 2.07
C PRO A 246 -14.10 -15.82 1.36
N ILE A 247 -12.80 -15.94 1.09
CA ILE A 247 -12.01 -15.00 0.30
C ILE A 247 -11.74 -15.67 -1.04
N THR A 248 -12.14 -15.01 -2.13
CA THR A 248 -11.94 -15.52 -3.50
C THR A 248 -10.76 -14.80 -4.14
N VAL A 249 -9.82 -15.53 -4.72
CA VAL A 249 -8.76 -14.98 -5.57
C VAL A 249 -9.14 -15.33 -7.02
N PRO A 250 -9.71 -14.38 -7.79
CA PRO A 250 -10.29 -14.70 -9.10
C PRO A 250 -9.26 -15.25 -10.09
N ASP A 251 -8.09 -14.62 -10.19
CA ASP A 251 -7.06 -14.95 -11.19
C ASP A 251 -6.46 -16.36 -10.99
N ASP A 252 -6.23 -16.74 -9.73
CA ASP A 252 -5.70 -18.07 -9.38
C ASP A 252 -6.80 -19.10 -9.11
N ARG A 253 -8.07 -18.69 -9.24
CA ARG A 253 -9.26 -19.47 -8.93
C ARG A 253 -9.21 -20.14 -7.56
N GLN A 254 -8.55 -19.50 -6.60
CA GLN A 254 -8.37 -19.99 -5.23
C GLN A 254 -9.52 -19.45 -4.36
N VAL A 255 -10.05 -20.28 -3.47
CA VAL A 255 -10.93 -19.83 -2.39
C VAL A 255 -10.32 -20.25 -1.05
N VAL A 256 -10.21 -19.29 -0.13
CA VAL A 256 -9.76 -19.52 1.25
C VAL A 256 -10.90 -19.18 2.19
N VAL A 257 -11.32 -20.16 2.99
CA VAL A 257 -12.42 -19.98 3.95
C VAL A 257 -11.83 -19.75 5.32
N VAL A 258 -12.11 -18.58 5.90
CA VAL A 258 -11.68 -18.21 7.26
C VAL A 258 -12.87 -18.30 8.19
N GLY A 259 -12.71 -18.97 9.33
CA GLY A 259 -13.70 -18.96 10.40
C GLY A 259 -13.14 -18.35 11.67
N ASP A 260 -13.89 -18.44 12.76
CA ASP A 260 -13.50 -17.80 14.02
C ASP A 260 -12.14 -18.24 14.55
N GLU A 261 -11.74 -19.51 14.34
CA GLU A 261 -10.45 -20.04 14.82
C GLU A 261 -9.29 -19.87 13.83
N GLY A 262 -9.53 -19.31 12.64
CA GLY A 262 -8.52 -19.13 11.58
C GLY A 262 -8.94 -19.77 10.26
N VAL A 263 -7.96 -20.09 9.41
CA VAL A 263 -8.21 -20.71 8.09
C VAL A 263 -8.77 -22.12 8.26
N ARG A 264 -9.98 -22.35 7.72
CA ARG A 264 -10.68 -23.65 7.76
C ARG A 264 -10.43 -24.51 6.54
N ALA A 265 -10.42 -23.89 5.35
CA ALA A 265 -10.24 -24.59 4.09
C ALA A 265 -9.54 -23.70 3.06
N THR A 266 -8.80 -24.34 2.15
CA THR A 266 -8.22 -23.71 0.96
C THR A 266 -8.38 -24.68 -0.20
N PHE A 267 -8.99 -24.22 -1.29
CA PHE A 267 -9.25 -25.07 -2.45
C PHE A 267 -9.24 -24.24 -3.74
N THR A 268 -9.13 -24.93 -4.87
CA THR A 268 -9.18 -24.33 -6.21
C THR A 268 -10.51 -24.68 -6.87
N VAL A 269 -11.13 -23.71 -7.53
CA VAL A 269 -12.41 -23.87 -8.22
C VAL A 269 -12.14 -24.31 -9.67
N PRO A 270 -12.74 -25.43 -10.14
CA PRO A 270 -12.54 -25.90 -11.51
C PRO A 270 -13.21 -24.97 -12.52
N GLY A 271 -12.67 -24.87 -13.74
CA GLY A 271 -13.20 -24.03 -14.83
C GLY A 271 -12.18 -22.99 -15.30
N ASP A 272 -12.60 -22.12 -16.22
CA ASP A 272 -11.75 -21.12 -16.90
C ASP A 272 -12.37 -19.71 -16.99
N GLY A 273 -13.59 -19.50 -16.48
CA GLY A 273 -14.24 -18.18 -16.39
C GLY A 273 -13.70 -17.31 -15.24
N THR A 274 -14.28 -16.13 -15.05
CA THR A 274 -13.88 -15.22 -13.97
C THR A 274 -14.70 -15.51 -12.71
N LEU A 275 -14.06 -15.79 -11.58
CA LEU A 275 -14.79 -15.98 -10.32
C LEU A 275 -15.28 -14.65 -9.73
N GLN A 276 -16.52 -14.64 -9.25
CA GLN A 276 -17.07 -13.59 -8.41
C GLN A 276 -16.82 -13.93 -6.93
N PRO A 277 -16.99 -12.94 -6.01
CA PRO A 277 -16.85 -13.22 -4.60
C PRO A 277 -17.77 -14.34 -4.13
N ALA A 278 -17.20 -15.34 -3.47
CA ALA A 278 -17.93 -16.46 -2.92
C ALA A 278 -18.83 -16.03 -1.75
N VAL A 279 -20.01 -16.63 -1.65
CA VAL A 279 -20.97 -16.43 -0.55
C VAL A 279 -20.99 -17.68 0.31
N ALA A 280 -20.82 -17.53 1.62
CA ALA A 280 -21.01 -18.64 2.56
C ALA A 280 -22.44 -18.61 3.11
N TRP A 281 -23.10 -19.76 3.10
CA TRP A 281 -24.46 -19.88 3.60
C TRP A 281 -24.76 -21.33 4.04
N GLN A 282 -25.29 -21.48 5.25
CA GLN A 282 -25.67 -22.77 5.87
C GLN A 282 -24.56 -23.85 5.80
N GLY A 283 -23.30 -23.45 5.98
CA GLY A 283 -22.15 -24.36 5.99
C GLY A 283 -21.63 -24.79 4.62
N TYR A 284 -22.10 -24.15 3.54
CA TYR A 284 -21.60 -24.31 2.18
C TYR A 284 -21.04 -23.00 1.65
N VAL A 285 -20.16 -23.11 0.65
CA VAL A 285 -19.56 -21.98 -0.06
C VAL A 285 -20.00 -22.04 -1.51
N TYR A 286 -20.70 -20.99 -1.93
CA TYR A 286 -21.23 -20.81 -3.28
C TYR A 286 -20.31 -19.84 -4.01
N VAL A 287 -19.62 -20.31 -5.05
CA VAL A 287 -18.65 -19.54 -5.82
C VAL A 287 -19.20 -19.29 -7.22
N PRO A 288 -19.71 -18.08 -7.52
CA PRO A 288 -20.25 -17.77 -8.82
C PRO A 288 -19.10 -17.59 -9.83
N GLU A 289 -19.29 -18.11 -11.03
CA GLU A 289 -18.40 -17.93 -12.17
C GLU A 289 -19.11 -17.08 -13.23
N ALA A 290 -18.59 -15.87 -13.42
CA ALA A 290 -19.10 -14.92 -14.40
C ALA A 290 -19.10 -15.52 -15.80
N GLU A 291 -19.98 -15.01 -16.67
CA GLU A 291 -20.15 -15.37 -18.09
C GLU A 291 -20.71 -16.79 -18.35
N THR A 292 -20.36 -17.78 -17.54
CA THR A 292 -20.85 -19.16 -17.69
C THR A 292 -22.21 -19.40 -17.04
N GLY A 293 -22.60 -18.55 -16.08
CA GLY A 293 -23.85 -18.72 -15.31
C GLY A 293 -23.79 -19.84 -14.28
N ARG A 294 -22.59 -20.37 -14.00
CA ARG A 294 -22.39 -21.47 -13.06
C ARG A 294 -22.07 -20.95 -11.67
N VAL A 295 -22.64 -21.57 -10.65
CA VAL A 295 -22.25 -21.41 -9.25
C VAL A 295 -21.68 -22.74 -8.77
N HIS A 296 -20.39 -22.75 -8.47
CA HIS A 296 -19.70 -23.91 -7.90
C HIS A 296 -20.00 -24.00 -6.42
N VAL A 297 -20.39 -25.17 -5.92
CA VAL A 297 -20.79 -25.35 -4.53
C VAL A 297 -19.77 -26.24 -3.83
N PHE A 298 -19.33 -25.83 -2.65
CA PHE A 298 -18.40 -26.58 -1.81
C PHE A 298 -18.96 -26.72 -0.39
N ASP A 299 -18.66 -27.82 0.29
CA ASP A 299 -18.95 -27.93 1.72
C ASP A 299 -17.92 -27.16 2.57
N ALA A 300 -18.15 -27.10 3.89
CA ALA A 300 -17.24 -26.44 4.84
C ALA A 300 -15.79 -26.95 4.83
N ALA A 301 -15.53 -28.14 4.29
CA ALA A 301 -14.18 -28.71 4.15
C ALA A 301 -13.55 -28.42 2.77
N GLY A 302 -14.21 -27.63 1.92
CA GLY A 302 -13.76 -27.31 0.56
C GLY A 302 -13.96 -28.44 -0.43
N ARG A 303 -14.83 -29.43 -0.15
CA ARG A 303 -15.09 -30.54 -1.07
C ARG A 303 -16.21 -30.14 -2.04
N PRO A 304 -16.05 -30.40 -3.35
CA PRO A 304 -17.03 -30.00 -4.35
C PRO A 304 -18.35 -30.75 -4.18
N ARG A 305 -19.44 -30.07 -4.52
CA ARG A 305 -20.83 -30.52 -4.50
C ARG A 305 -21.48 -30.22 -5.85
N ASP A 306 -22.73 -30.61 -6.01
CA ASP A 306 -23.48 -30.34 -7.23
C ASP A 306 -23.61 -28.83 -7.43
N GLY A 307 -23.08 -28.35 -8.56
CA GLY A 307 -23.13 -26.94 -8.91
C GLY A 307 -24.51 -26.52 -9.38
N ILE A 308 -24.77 -25.21 -9.34
CA ILE A 308 -26.02 -24.60 -9.78
C ILE A 308 -25.77 -23.90 -11.11
N ALA A 309 -26.68 -24.04 -12.06
CA ALA A 309 -26.59 -23.35 -13.35
C ALA A 309 -27.78 -22.41 -13.54
N VAL A 310 -27.49 -21.20 -13.99
CA VAL A 310 -28.47 -20.21 -14.47
C VAL A 310 -28.25 -20.03 -15.98
N ASP A 311 -29.27 -20.37 -16.76
CA ASP A 311 -29.20 -20.32 -18.22
C ASP A 311 -29.26 -18.88 -18.72
N ASP A 312 -28.46 -18.58 -19.75
CA ASP A 312 -28.38 -17.27 -20.41
C ASP A 312 -28.24 -16.09 -19.42
N PRO A 313 -27.21 -16.09 -18.54
CA PRO A 313 -27.10 -15.14 -17.45
C PRO A 313 -26.99 -13.68 -17.92
N GLY A 314 -26.36 -13.46 -19.09
CA GLY A 314 -26.22 -12.15 -19.71
C GLY A 314 -25.45 -11.12 -18.87
N GLY A 315 -24.68 -11.56 -17.87
CA GLY A 315 -23.96 -10.69 -16.94
C GLY A 315 -23.50 -11.42 -15.67
N LEU A 316 -23.17 -10.62 -14.65
CA LEU A 316 -22.79 -11.09 -13.31
C LEU A 316 -23.97 -11.78 -12.62
N LEU A 317 -23.66 -12.79 -11.80
CA LEU A 317 -24.62 -13.43 -10.90
C LEU A 317 -24.72 -12.61 -9.61
N ASP A 318 -25.94 -12.35 -9.17
CA ASP A 318 -26.26 -11.73 -7.91
C ASP A 318 -26.79 -12.80 -6.95
N LEU A 319 -26.17 -12.88 -5.77
CA LEU A 319 -26.46 -13.89 -4.76
C LEU A 319 -26.88 -13.16 -3.49
N GLU A 320 -28.11 -13.41 -3.05
CA GLU A 320 -28.68 -12.77 -1.87
C GLU A 320 -29.21 -13.82 -0.91
N VAL A 321 -28.80 -13.73 0.35
CA VAL A 321 -29.32 -14.56 1.44
C VAL A 321 -30.43 -13.80 2.13
N ARG A 322 -31.61 -14.41 2.27
CA ARG A 322 -32.74 -13.82 2.98
C ARG A 322 -33.65 -14.87 3.58
N GLU A 323 -34.05 -14.69 4.84
CA GLU A 323 -35.07 -15.50 5.54
C GLU A 323 -34.89 -17.02 5.35
N ASN A 324 -33.66 -17.51 5.50
CA ASN A 324 -33.25 -18.92 5.30
C ASN A 324 -33.33 -19.46 3.87
N TYR A 325 -33.24 -18.59 2.86
CA TYR A 325 -33.07 -18.99 1.47
C TYR A 325 -31.91 -18.23 0.84
N LEU A 326 -31.22 -18.88 -0.10
CA LEU A 326 -30.28 -18.22 -1.00
C LEU A 326 -30.96 -18.04 -2.37
N PHE A 327 -31.12 -16.78 -2.76
CA PHE A 327 -31.63 -16.38 -4.05
C PHE A 327 -30.45 -16.13 -4.99
N ILE A 328 -30.51 -16.71 -6.19
CA ILE A 328 -29.49 -16.54 -7.23
C ILE A 328 -30.18 -15.93 -8.44
N ASN A 329 -29.85 -14.67 -8.73
CA ASN A 329 -30.37 -13.93 -9.86
C ASN A 329 -29.27 -13.70 -10.89
N ALA A 330 -29.64 -13.72 -12.16
CA ALA A 330 -28.82 -13.20 -13.24
C ALA A 330 -29.64 -12.13 -13.98
N PRO A 331 -29.23 -10.86 -13.99
CA PRO A 331 -30.08 -9.77 -14.50
C PRO A 331 -30.47 -9.91 -15.98
N GLY A 332 -29.68 -10.65 -16.78
CA GLY A 332 -29.98 -10.97 -18.18
C GLY A 332 -30.86 -12.20 -18.39
N ALA A 333 -30.98 -13.08 -17.39
CA ALA A 333 -31.72 -14.34 -17.52
C ALA A 333 -33.23 -14.16 -17.35
N SER A 334 -34.00 -15.07 -17.95
CA SER A 334 -35.44 -15.21 -17.70
C SER A 334 -35.77 -16.00 -16.44
N THR A 335 -34.81 -16.73 -15.89
CA THR A 335 -35.00 -17.56 -14.71
C THR A 335 -34.06 -17.16 -13.57
N ALA A 336 -34.47 -17.45 -12.34
CA ALA A 336 -33.66 -17.36 -11.13
C ALA A 336 -33.60 -18.73 -10.44
N ARG A 337 -32.82 -18.85 -9.36
CA ARG A 337 -32.79 -20.04 -8.50
C ARG A 337 -33.07 -19.64 -7.06
N VAL A 338 -33.76 -20.51 -6.35
CA VAL A 338 -33.92 -20.45 -4.90
C VAL A 338 -33.34 -21.73 -4.31
N VAL A 339 -32.48 -21.58 -3.31
CA VAL A 339 -31.88 -22.69 -2.57
C VAL A 339 -32.46 -22.70 -1.16
N ASP A 340 -33.06 -23.82 -0.75
CA ASP A 340 -33.56 -24.02 0.61
C ASP A 340 -32.46 -24.49 1.58
N ASP A 341 -32.75 -24.50 2.88
CA ASP A 341 -31.82 -24.84 3.97
C ASP A 341 -31.27 -26.27 3.88
N ALA A 342 -32.00 -27.16 3.20
CA ALA A 342 -31.57 -28.50 2.84
C ALA A 342 -30.76 -28.54 1.52
N HIS A 343 -30.42 -27.38 0.96
CA HIS A 343 -29.64 -27.19 -0.27
C HIS A 343 -30.35 -27.68 -1.55
N HIS A 344 -31.67 -27.83 -1.53
CA HIS A 344 -32.40 -28.12 -2.77
C HIS A 344 -32.56 -26.86 -3.60
N VAL A 345 -32.26 -27.01 -4.90
CA VAL A 345 -32.33 -25.92 -5.87
C VAL A 345 -33.66 -25.98 -6.60
N ARG A 346 -34.40 -24.86 -6.59
CA ARG A 346 -35.65 -24.69 -7.33
C ARG A 346 -35.49 -23.61 -8.38
N THR A 347 -36.01 -23.87 -9.58
CA THR A 347 -36.01 -22.92 -10.69
C THR A 347 -37.25 -22.02 -10.61
N VAL A 348 -37.02 -20.72 -10.77
CA VAL A 348 -38.08 -19.71 -10.83
C VAL A 348 -38.11 -19.12 -12.22
N ASP A 349 -39.27 -19.15 -12.88
CA ASP A 349 -39.51 -18.35 -14.07
C ASP A 349 -39.92 -16.94 -13.63
N LYS A 350 -39.08 -15.93 -13.92
CA LYS A 350 -39.35 -14.54 -13.52
C LYS A 350 -40.57 -13.95 -14.24
N TYR A 351 -41.04 -14.60 -15.31
CA TYR A 351 -42.09 -14.09 -16.18
C TYR A 351 -43.37 -14.94 -16.18
N ALA A 352 -43.45 -16.01 -15.39
CA ALA A 352 -44.65 -16.85 -15.36
C ALA A 352 -45.92 -16.00 -15.12
N ASP A 353 -46.99 -16.29 -15.87
CA ASP A 353 -48.25 -15.53 -15.85
C ASP A 353 -49.14 -15.84 -14.63
N ASP A 354 -48.63 -16.57 -13.63
CA ASP A 354 -49.34 -16.99 -12.42
C ASP A 354 -49.38 -15.91 -11.34
N VAL A 355 -49.61 -14.65 -11.73
CA VAL A 355 -49.90 -13.57 -10.79
C VAL A 355 -51.28 -13.82 -10.18
N LEU A 356 -51.34 -14.06 -8.87
CA LEU A 356 -52.58 -14.23 -8.12
C LEU A 356 -53.48 -12.98 -8.27
N GLY A 357 -54.50 -13.03 -9.15
CA GLY A 357 -55.62 -12.08 -9.14
C GLY A 357 -55.91 -11.24 -10.41
N GLY A 358 -55.40 -11.59 -11.60
CA GLY A 358 -55.77 -10.88 -12.85
C GLY A 358 -56.69 -11.70 -13.77
N ASP A 359 -57.92 -11.25 -14.01
CA ASP A 359 -58.77 -11.79 -15.09
C ASP A 359 -58.32 -11.29 -16.48
N PRO A 360 -58.33 -12.12 -17.54
CA PRO A 360 -57.99 -11.71 -18.90
C PRO A 360 -59.09 -10.83 -19.54
N PRO A 361 -58.74 -9.87 -20.43
CA PRO A 361 -59.74 -8.98 -21.06
C PRO A 361 -60.57 -9.70 -22.14
N PRO A 362 -61.88 -9.39 -22.27
CA PRO A 362 -62.77 -10.03 -23.24
C PRO A 362 -62.68 -9.43 -24.66
N THR A 363 -62.82 -10.28 -25.67
CA THR A 363 -62.89 -9.92 -27.11
C THR A 363 -64.26 -9.32 -27.52
N PRO A 364 -64.32 -8.33 -28.45
CA PRO A 364 -65.59 -7.76 -28.93
C PRO A 364 -66.23 -8.55 -30.11
N PRO A 365 -67.57 -8.45 -30.33
CA PRO A 365 -68.30 -9.18 -31.38
C PRO A 365 -68.50 -8.40 -32.71
N ASP A 366 -68.73 -9.15 -33.79
CA ASP A 366 -68.91 -8.68 -35.19
C ASP A 366 -70.28 -7.99 -35.49
N PRO A 367 -70.33 -7.01 -36.42
CA PRO A 367 -71.59 -6.42 -36.91
C PRO A 367 -72.05 -6.93 -38.33
N PRO A 368 -73.37 -6.82 -38.67
CA PRO A 368 -74.00 -7.42 -39.86
C PRO A 368 -74.12 -6.48 -41.11
N PRO A 369 -74.49 -6.98 -42.32
CA PRO A 369 -74.32 -6.26 -43.60
C PRO A 369 -75.63 -5.78 -44.29
N PRO A 370 -75.59 -4.75 -45.18
CA PRO A 370 -76.52 -4.68 -46.33
C PRO A 370 -75.87 -4.11 -47.65
N PRO A 371 -76.56 -3.86 -48.80
CA PRO A 371 -76.42 -4.61 -50.06
C PRO A 371 -75.83 -3.82 -51.28
N LYS A 372 -75.92 -4.43 -52.49
CA LYS A 372 -75.07 -4.30 -53.70
C LYS A 372 -75.18 -3.03 -54.60
N LYS A 373 -74.08 -2.79 -55.34
CA LYS A 373 -73.73 -1.72 -56.32
C LYS A 373 -74.25 -1.91 -57.77
N PRO A 374 -74.36 -0.82 -58.58
CA PRO A 374 -74.27 -0.84 -60.04
C PRO A 374 -72.82 -0.72 -60.57
N LYS A 375 -72.57 -1.19 -61.81
CA LYS A 375 -71.24 -1.49 -62.38
C LYS A 375 -70.68 -0.33 -63.25
N LYS A 376 -69.43 0.07 -62.99
CA LYS A 376 -68.55 0.95 -63.80
C LYS A 376 -67.17 0.24 -63.98
N PRO A 377 -66.19 0.80 -64.73
CA PRO A 377 -65.26 0.14 -65.66
C PRO A 377 -64.33 -0.91 -64.99
N PRO A 378 -63.58 -1.73 -65.75
CA PRO A 378 -62.78 -2.81 -65.18
C PRO A 378 -61.80 -2.28 -64.13
N VAL A 379 -62.11 -2.58 -62.87
CA VAL A 379 -61.28 -2.27 -61.72
C VAL A 379 -60.14 -3.27 -61.68
N THR A 380 -58.91 -2.78 -61.63
CA THR A 380 -57.70 -3.58 -61.42
C THR A 380 -57.04 -3.25 -60.07
N GLU A 381 -55.97 -3.96 -59.70
CA GLU A 381 -55.16 -3.66 -58.53
C GLU A 381 -54.52 -2.25 -58.67
N PRO A 382 -54.15 -1.59 -57.56
CA PRO A 382 -53.53 -0.26 -57.61
C PRO A 382 -52.20 -0.26 -58.37
N GLY A 383 -51.77 0.90 -58.85
CA GLY A 383 -50.39 1.09 -59.32
C GLY A 383 -49.37 1.06 -58.19
N ALA A 384 -48.07 1.06 -58.52
CA ALA A 384 -47.03 1.21 -57.52
C ALA A 384 -47.03 2.65 -56.95
N PRO A 385 -46.82 2.83 -55.64
CA PRO A 385 -46.57 4.16 -55.07
C PRO A 385 -45.38 4.83 -55.77
N ARG A 386 -45.45 6.15 -55.96
CA ARG A 386 -44.40 6.95 -56.61
C ARG A 386 -43.46 7.53 -55.56
N ASN A 387 -42.22 7.87 -55.94
CA ASN A 387 -41.25 8.57 -55.08
C ASN A 387 -41.13 8.01 -53.66
N VAL A 388 -41.02 6.69 -53.53
CA VAL A 388 -40.74 6.04 -52.23
C VAL A 388 -39.32 6.42 -51.81
N HIS A 389 -39.19 7.11 -50.69
CA HIS A 389 -37.93 7.59 -50.14
C HIS A 389 -37.88 7.32 -48.64
N ALA A 390 -36.69 7.10 -48.09
CA ALA A 390 -36.49 6.94 -46.66
C ALA A 390 -35.43 7.94 -46.17
N ALA A 391 -35.69 8.56 -45.04
CA ALA A 391 -34.75 9.38 -44.29
C ALA A 391 -34.46 8.71 -42.93
N ALA A 392 -33.19 8.55 -42.59
CA ALA A 392 -32.77 7.93 -41.34
C ALA A 392 -32.86 8.91 -40.17
N GLY A 393 -33.18 8.41 -38.97
CA GLY A 393 -33.05 9.10 -37.69
C GLY A 393 -32.40 8.16 -36.66
N ASN A 394 -32.41 8.54 -35.38
CA ASN A 394 -31.90 7.68 -34.31
C ASN A 394 -32.82 6.46 -34.09
N ALA A 395 -32.31 5.26 -34.33
CA ALA A 395 -33.03 3.99 -34.21
C ALA A 395 -34.36 3.95 -34.99
N GLN A 396 -34.48 4.79 -36.04
CA GLN A 396 -35.70 4.93 -36.81
C GLN A 396 -35.44 5.36 -38.25
N ALA A 397 -36.44 5.16 -39.10
CA ALA A 397 -36.46 5.71 -40.45
C ALA A 397 -37.86 6.23 -40.79
N ARG A 398 -37.92 7.45 -41.31
CA ARG A 398 -39.14 8.03 -41.89
C ARG A 398 -39.21 7.67 -43.36
N VAL A 399 -40.13 6.79 -43.72
CA VAL A 399 -40.43 6.41 -45.10
C VAL A 399 -41.53 7.31 -45.62
N THR A 400 -41.33 7.92 -46.79
CA THR A 400 -42.31 8.79 -47.47
C THR A 400 -42.57 8.29 -48.88
N TRP A 401 -43.77 8.53 -49.39
CA TRP A 401 -44.16 8.17 -50.76
C TRP A 401 -45.25 9.09 -51.29
N GLN A 402 -45.43 9.08 -52.60
CA GLN A 402 -46.55 9.71 -53.29
C GLN A 402 -47.64 8.68 -53.61
N ALA A 403 -48.85 9.18 -53.82
CA ALA A 403 -50.02 8.34 -54.07
C ALA A 403 -49.80 7.39 -55.27
N ALA A 404 -50.22 6.13 -55.08
CA ALA A 404 -50.41 5.18 -56.16
C ALA A 404 -51.67 5.50 -56.96
N ASP A 405 -51.72 5.08 -58.23
CA ASP A 405 -52.92 5.16 -59.05
C ASP A 405 -53.95 4.13 -58.56
N ASP A 406 -55.21 4.53 -58.38
CA ASP A 406 -56.25 3.69 -57.79
C ASP A 406 -56.85 2.66 -58.77
N ASN A 407 -56.56 2.83 -60.06
CA ASN A 407 -57.02 2.00 -61.18
C ASN A 407 -58.51 1.62 -61.12
N GLY A 408 -59.35 2.58 -60.71
CA GLY A 408 -60.81 2.43 -60.69
C GLY A 408 -61.40 1.85 -59.40
N ALA A 409 -60.60 1.61 -58.36
CA ALA A 409 -61.10 1.43 -57.00
C ALA A 409 -60.22 2.09 -55.95
N ALA A 410 -60.86 2.86 -55.06
CA ALA A 410 -60.21 3.54 -53.96
C ALA A 410 -59.22 2.63 -53.22
N ILE A 411 -58.00 3.15 -53.06
CA ILE A 411 -56.98 2.56 -52.20
C ILE A 411 -57.56 2.53 -50.78
N THR A 412 -57.42 1.39 -50.13
CA THR A 412 -57.93 1.14 -48.77
C THR A 412 -56.84 1.32 -47.73
N ARG A 413 -55.59 0.99 -48.07
CA ARG A 413 -54.41 1.13 -47.21
C ARG A 413 -53.13 1.10 -48.05
N TYR A 414 -52.03 1.55 -47.45
CA TYR A 414 -50.68 1.24 -47.92
C TYR A 414 -50.04 0.23 -46.99
N VAL A 415 -49.20 -0.63 -47.55
CA VAL A 415 -48.39 -1.59 -46.80
C VAL A 415 -46.92 -1.22 -46.99
N VAL A 416 -46.20 -1.11 -45.87
CA VAL A 416 -44.76 -0.84 -45.84
C VAL A 416 -44.06 -2.08 -45.26
N ARG A 417 -43.12 -2.67 -45.99
CA ARG A 417 -42.32 -3.81 -45.55
C ARG A 417 -40.85 -3.45 -45.48
N GLY A 418 -40.20 -3.79 -44.38
CA GLY A 418 -38.77 -3.55 -44.17
C GLY A 418 -38.35 -3.94 -42.76
N ALA A 419 -37.05 -4.16 -42.54
CA ALA A 419 -36.50 -4.59 -41.25
C ALA A 419 -37.17 -5.85 -40.66
N GLY A 420 -37.61 -6.79 -41.52
CA GLY A 420 -38.32 -8.00 -41.10
C GLY A 420 -39.76 -7.77 -40.59
N ARG A 421 -40.28 -6.54 -40.71
CA ARG A 421 -41.60 -6.13 -40.23
C ARG A 421 -42.47 -5.67 -41.39
N THR A 422 -43.79 -5.79 -41.21
CA THR A 422 -44.80 -5.31 -42.15
C THR A 422 -45.75 -4.38 -41.41
N PHE A 423 -45.98 -3.19 -41.95
CA PHE A 423 -46.82 -2.15 -41.38
C PHE A 423 -47.94 -1.82 -42.36
N GLN A 424 -49.13 -1.54 -41.83
CA GLN A 424 -50.26 -1.08 -42.62
C GLN A 424 -50.67 0.32 -42.16
N VAL A 425 -50.86 1.24 -43.10
CA VAL A 425 -51.29 2.61 -42.82
C VAL A 425 -52.51 2.98 -43.68
N GLY A 426 -53.29 3.93 -43.21
CA GLY A 426 -54.52 4.36 -43.88
C GLY A 426 -54.29 4.89 -45.32
N ALA A 427 -55.35 4.88 -46.12
CA ALA A 427 -55.32 5.29 -47.53
C ALA A 427 -54.81 6.72 -47.79
N ASP A 428 -54.93 7.62 -46.81
CA ASP A 428 -54.50 9.02 -46.94
C ASP A 428 -53.07 9.27 -46.42
N GLN A 429 -52.45 8.28 -45.77
CA GLN A 429 -51.09 8.40 -45.26
C GLN A 429 -50.06 8.35 -46.39
N ARG A 430 -49.05 9.22 -46.31
CA ARG A 430 -47.95 9.34 -47.28
C ARG A 430 -46.58 9.25 -46.63
N ALA A 431 -46.56 8.94 -45.34
CA ALA A 431 -45.38 8.72 -44.56
C ALA A 431 -45.64 7.66 -43.47
N LEU A 432 -44.60 6.95 -43.08
CA LEU A 432 -44.58 6.10 -41.90
C LEU A 432 -43.23 6.24 -41.21
N GLU A 433 -43.25 6.37 -39.89
CA GLU A 433 -42.06 6.31 -39.06
C GLU A 433 -41.88 4.87 -38.57
N VAL A 434 -40.78 4.24 -38.97
CA VAL A 434 -40.42 2.89 -38.54
C VAL A 434 -39.40 3.00 -37.43
N THR A 435 -39.82 2.69 -36.20
CA THR A 435 -38.99 2.75 -34.97
C THR A 435 -38.45 1.37 -34.58
N GLY A 436 -37.45 1.33 -33.70
CA GLY A 436 -36.81 0.09 -33.24
C GLY A 436 -35.85 -0.50 -34.26
N LEU A 437 -35.25 0.35 -35.09
CA LEU A 437 -34.17 -0.04 -36.01
C LEU A 437 -32.83 0.00 -35.27
N THR A 438 -31.92 -0.92 -35.58
CA THR A 438 -30.54 -0.88 -35.10
C THR A 438 -29.73 0.19 -35.85
N ASN A 439 -29.13 1.13 -35.13
CA ASN A 439 -28.19 2.08 -35.71
C ASN A 439 -26.97 1.38 -36.33
N GLY A 440 -26.40 1.97 -37.39
CA GLY A 440 -25.27 1.39 -38.12
C GLY A 440 -25.63 0.28 -39.11
N LYS A 441 -26.86 -0.25 -39.08
CA LYS A 441 -27.35 -1.22 -40.07
C LYS A 441 -28.07 -0.53 -41.22
N THR A 442 -27.82 -0.97 -42.45
CA THR A 442 -28.51 -0.43 -43.63
C THR A 442 -29.87 -1.12 -43.83
N TYR A 443 -30.92 -0.32 -44.02
CA TYR A 443 -32.29 -0.76 -44.29
C TYR A 443 -32.79 -0.25 -45.64
N ARG A 444 -33.74 -0.98 -46.20
CA ARG A 444 -34.58 -0.58 -47.34
C ARG A 444 -36.03 -0.91 -47.02
N PHE A 445 -36.94 -0.11 -47.55
CA PHE A 445 -38.38 -0.28 -47.33
C PHE A 445 -39.10 -0.40 -48.67
N GLU A 446 -40.04 -1.34 -48.74
CA GLU A 446 -40.92 -1.53 -49.88
C GLU A 446 -42.31 -1.04 -49.53
N VAL A 447 -42.93 -0.26 -50.41
CA VAL A 447 -44.28 0.26 -50.21
C VAL A 447 -45.16 -0.17 -51.37
N TRP A 448 -46.34 -0.69 -51.07
CA TRP A 448 -47.40 -0.95 -52.06
C TRP A 448 -48.77 -0.47 -51.56
N ALA A 449 -49.66 -0.21 -52.50
CA ALA A 449 -51.04 0.18 -52.22
C ALA A 449 -51.97 -1.03 -52.35
N VAL A 450 -53.04 -1.06 -51.56
CA VAL A 450 -54.04 -2.15 -51.58
C VAL A 450 -55.41 -1.57 -51.83
N ASN A 451 -56.13 -2.08 -52.83
CA ASN A 451 -57.56 -1.81 -53.02
C ASN A 451 -58.36 -3.13 -52.94
N LYS A 452 -59.68 -3.06 -53.19
CA LYS A 452 -60.56 -4.24 -53.14
C LYS A 452 -60.20 -5.37 -54.13
N LYS A 453 -59.29 -5.14 -55.08
CA LYS A 453 -58.84 -6.15 -56.06
C LYS A 453 -57.58 -6.90 -55.62
N GLY A 454 -56.83 -6.36 -54.67
CA GLY A 454 -55.60 -6.97 -54.18
C GLY A 454 -54.50 -5.94 -54.00
N ASP A 455 -53.29 -6.48 -53.87
CA ASP A 455 -52.06 -5.74 -53.63
C ASP A 455 -51.48 -5.28 -54.97
N GLY A 456 -51.24 -3.98 -55.11
CA GLY A 456 -50.50 -3.45 -56.25
C GLY A 456 -49.00 -3.78 -56.18
N PRO A 457 -48.24 -3.53 -57.25
CA PRO A 457 -46.80 -3.73 -57.24
C PRO A 457 -46.11 -2.80 -56.22
N SER A 458 -45.05 -3.31 -55.57
CA SER A 458 -44.27 -2.54 -54.60
C SER A 458 -43.20 -1.66 -55.27
N ARG A 459 -42.86 -0.55 -54.60
CA ARG A 459 -41.66 0.25 -54.91
C ARG A 459 -40.73 0.32 -53.71
N THR A 460 -39.44 0.12 -53.93
CA THR A 460 -38.39 0.16 -52.89
C THR A 460 -37.84 1.58 -52.71
N SER A 461 -37.50 1.93 -51.46
CA SER A 461 -36.81 3.16 -51.09
C SER A 461 -35.31 3.14 -51.46
N ASN A 462 -34.66 4.31 -51.35
CA ASN A 462 -33.20 4.38 -51.18
C ASN A 462 -32.76 3.62 -49.92
N PRO A 463 -31.50 3.14 -49.85
CA PRO A 463 -30.95 2.58 -48.63
C PRO A 463 -30.75 3.70 -47.59
N VAL A 464 -31.03 3.39 -46.34
CA VAL A 464 -30.81 4.29 -45.19
C VAL A 464 -30.07 3.57 -44.09
N ARG A 465 -29.20 4.29 -43.36
CA ARG A 465 -28.45 3.76 -42.23
C ARG A 465 -28.69 4.68 -41.02
N PRO A 466 -29.60 4.30 -40.10
CA PRO A 466 -29.83 5.03 -38.84
C PRO A 466 -28.54 5.25 -38.06
N THR A 467 -28.42 6.41 -37.41
CA THR A 467 -27.28 6.79 -36.56
C THR A 467 -27.77 7.58 -35.35
N ALA A 468 -27.09 7.47 -34.21
CA ALA A 468 -27.22 8.44 -33.12
C ALA A 468 -26.09 9.48 -33.21
N GLU A 469 -26.37 10.71 -32.78
CA GLU A 469 -25.33 11.76 -32.76
C GLU A 469 -24.31 11.55 -31.65
N VAL A 470 -24.73 10.96 -30.53
CA VAL A 470 -23.91 10.71 -29.34
C VAL A 470 -23.66 9.19 -29.22
N PRO A 471 -22.42 8.74 -28.94
CA PRO A 471 -22.14 7.33 -28.69
C PRO A 471 -22.71 6.80 -27.37
N ASP A 472 -22.73 5.48 -27.22
CA ASP A 472 -22.94 4.86 -25.92
C ASP A 472 -21.74 5.17 -24.99
N PRO A 473 -21.96 5.37 -23.67
CA PRO A 473 -20.86 5.49 -22.72
C PRO A 473 -20.01 4.22 -22.72
N PRO A 474 -18.68 4.33 -22.59
CA PRO A 474 -17.84 3.16 -22.32
C PRO A 474 -18.29 2.42 -21.05
N ALA A 475 -18.09 1.10 -21.02
CA ALA A 475 -18.23 0.33 -19.79
C ALA A 475 -17.14 0.73 -18.78
N SER A 476 -17.24 0.21 -17.54
CA SER A 476 -16.30 0.55 -16.47
C SER A 476 -14.85 0.31 -16.90
N ALA A 477 -13.99 1.30 -16.66
CA ALA A 477 -12.58 1.17 -16.91
C ALA A 477 -11.91 0.33 -15.82
N THR A 478 -10.81 -0.32 -16.17
CA THR A 478 -9.89 -0.98 -15.25
C THR A 478 -8.59 -0.19 -15.20
N ALA A 479 -7.96 -0.12 -14.04
CA ALA A 479 -6.71 0.61 -13.86
C ALA A 479 -5.69 -0.28 -13.14
N GLN A 480 -4.46 -0.30 -13.65
CA GLN A 480 -3.38 -1.07 -13.08
C GLN A 480 -2.12 -0.21 -12.94
N ALA A 481 -1.61 -0.08 -11.71
CA ALA A 481 -0.33 0.59 -11.44
C ALA A 481 0.82 -0.40 -11.59
N LYS A 482 1.90 0.06 -12.22
CA LYS A 482 3.11 -0.72 -12.46
C LYS A 482 4.28 -0.23 -11.60
N PRO A 483 5.25 -1.09 -11.27
CA PRO A 483 6.43 -0.74 -10.48
C PRO A 483 7.31 0.38 -11.05
N ASP A 484 7.15 0.72 -12.32
CA ASP A 484 7.88 1.80 -12.99
C ASP A 484 7.22 3.18 -12.82
N GLY A 485 6.15 3.27 -12.03
CA GLY A 485 5.39 4.50 -11.81
C GLY A 485 4.29 4.76 -12.83
N THR A 486 4.14 3.92 -13.86
CA THR A 486 3.07 4.07 -14.85
C THR A 486 1.75 3.50 -14.36
N VAL A 487 0.64 4.07 -14.85
CA VAL A 487 -0.71 3.51 -14.67
C VAL A 487 -1.30 3.23 -16.04
N VAL A 488 -1.74 2.00 -16.26
CA VAL A 488 -2.45 1.62 -17.49
C VAL A 488 -3.94 1.58 -17.19
N VAL A 489 -4.70 2.43 -17.88
CA VAL A 489 -6.17 2.46 -17.81
C VAL A 489 -6.70 1.82 -19.09
N SER A 490 -7.60 0.84 -18.96
CA SER A 490 -8.15 0.09 -20.10
C SER A 490 -9.66 -0.08 -19.98
N TRP A 491 -10.37 -0.04 -21.09
CA TRP A 491 -11.84 -0.12 -21.13
C TRP A 491 -12.32 -0.88 -22.36
N PRO A 492 -13.51 -1.51 -22.34
CA PRO A 492 -14.10 -2.08 -23.55
C PRO A 492 -14.41 -1.01 -24.62
N ALA A 493 -14.37 -1.39 -25.90
CA ALA A 493 -14.73 -0.48 -26.98
C ALA A 493 -16.20 -0.02 -26.85
N ALA A 494 -16.42 1.29 -26.91
CA ALA A 494 -17.76 1.87 -26.91
C ALA A 494 -18.44 1.68 -28.27
N ASN A 495 -19.77 1.57 -28.26
CA ASN A 495 -20.56 1.52 -29.48
C ASN A 495 -20.85 2.95 -29.98
N GLY A 496 -20.31 3.30 -31.14
CA GLY A 496 -20.51 4.61 -31.78
C GLY A 496 -21.89 4.83 -32.39
N GLN A 497 -22.83 3.90 -32.23
CA GLN A 497 -24.22 4.03 -32.70
C GLN A 497 -24.30 4.38 -34.20
N GLY A 498 -23.48 3.70 -34.99
CA GLY A 498 -23.36 3.88 -36.43
C GLY A 498 -22.34 4.94 -36.87
N LEU A 499 -21.75 5.71 -35.97
CA LEU A 499 -20.59 6.57 -36.25
C LEU A 499 -19.31 5.92 -35.72
N ASP A 500 -18.16 6.23 -36.29
CA ASP A 500 -16.88 5.70 -35.82
C ASP A 500 -16.41 6.42 -34.55
N ILE A 501 -15.92 5.67 -33.56
CA ILE A 501 -15.22 6.24 -32.40
C ILE A 501 -13.77 6.56 -32.79
N VAL A 502 -13.36 7.82 -32.65
CA VAL A 502 -12.04 8.30 -33.11
C VAL A 502 -11.06 8.53 -31.97
N ARG A 503 -11.55 8.75 -30.74
CA ARG A 503 -10.75 8.82 -29.52
C ARG A 503 -11.60 8.58 -28.27
N TYR A 504 -10.92 8.36 -27.16
CA TYR A 504 -11.46 8.35 -25.81
C TYR A 504 -10.72 9.38 -24.98
N GLU A 505 -11.45 10.11 -24.14
CA GLU A 505 -10.92 11.08 -23.20
C GLU A 505 -10.99 10.49 -21.79
N VAL A 506 -9.87 10.46 -21.07
CA VAL A 506 -9.75 9.85 -19.75
C VAL A 506 -9.58 10.95 -18.70
N THR A 507 -10.41 10.87 -17.65
CA THR A 507 -10.36 11.79 -16.51
C THR A 507 -9.94 11.01 -15.27
N GLY A 508 -8.88 11.49 -14.60
CA GLY A 508 -8.48 11.00 -13.29
C GLY A 508 -9.31 11.65 -12.19
N VAL A 509 -9.75 10.84 -11.24
CA VAL A 509 -10.55 11.24 -10.07
C VAL A 509 -9.73 10.90 -8.84
N ALA A 510 -9.50 11.89 -7.98
CA ALA A 510 -8.73 11.74 -6.74
C ALA A 510 -9.28 12.65 -5.64
N GLU A 511 -8.69 12.57 -4.45
CA GLU A 511 -8.96 13.51 -3.38
C GLU A 511 -8.63 14.94 -3.81
N GLY A 512 -9.63 15.83 -3.74
CA GLY A 512 -9.52 17.24 -4.17
C GLY A 512 -10.09 17.54 -5.56
N GLY A 513 -10.49 16.54 -6.34
CA GLY A 513 -11.26 16.75 -7.57
C GLY A 513 -10.95 15.78 -8.71
N SER A 514 -11.41 16.14 -9.91
CA SER A 514 -11.21 15.37 -11.13
C SER A 514 -10.54 16.24 -12.21
N ALA A 515 -9.58 15.67 -12.92
CA ALA A 515 -8.86 16.36 -14.00
C ALA A 515 -8.59 15.42 -15.18
N PRO A 516 -8.59 15.93 -16.44
CA PRO A 516 -8.19 15.14 -17.60
C PRO A 516 -6.75 14.65 -17.45
N VAL A 517 -6.52 13.35 -17.70
CA VAL A 517 -5.19 12.73 -17.64
C VAL A 517 -4.63 12.39 -19.04
N GLY A 518 -5.49 12.40 -20.07
CA GLY A 518 -5.09 12.27 -21.46
C GLY A 518 -6.18 11.71 -22.37
N ASP A 519 -5.84 11.52 -23.63
CA ASP A 519 -6.69 10.88 -24.65
C ASP A 519 -6.01 9.67 -25.29
N ALA A 520 -6.82 8.74 -25.79
CA ALA A 520 -6.37 7.54 -26.48
C ALA A 520 -7.19 7.29 -27.75
N ARG A 521 -6.53 6.86 -28.83
CA ARG A 521 -7.21 6.41 -30.07
C ARG A 521 -7.69 4.95 -30.00
N GLY A 522 -7.14 4.19 -29.05
CA GLY A 522 -7.55 2.82 -28.76
C GLY A 522 -8.26 2.72 -27.42
N THR A 523 -8.42 1.49 -26.93
CA THR A 523 -9.14 1.14 -25.70
C THR A 523 -8.27 1.11 -24.45
N SER A 524 -7.11 1.77 -24.49
CA SER A 524 -6.18 1.82 -23.37
C SER A 524 -5.33 3.11 -23.43
N LEU A 525 -5.05 3.67 -22.25
CA LEU A 525 -4.17 4.81 -22.03
C LEU A 525 -3.11 4.46 -20.98
N THR A 526 -1.84 4.64 -21.34
CA THR A 526 -0.73 4.57 -20.38
C THR A 526 -0.42 5.97 -19.86
N ILE A 527 -0.76 6.21 -18.61
CA ILE A 527 -0.39 7.41 -17.85
C ILE A 527 1.07 7.25 -17.42
N LYS A 528 1.88 8.27 -17.75
CA LYS A 528 3.33 8.23 -17.54
C LYS A 528 3.68 8.38 -16.05
N ALA A 529 4.82 7.82 -15.67
CA ALA A 529 5.43 8.01 -14.36
C ALA A 529 5.55 9.51 -14.01
N GLY A 530 5.16 9.88 -12.78
CA GLY A 530 5.16 11.24 -12.28
C GLY A 530 4.02 12.15 -12.79
N ALA A 531 3.14 11.66 -13.66
CA ALA A 531 1.94 12.41 -14.06
C ALA A 531 0.83 12.35 -13.01
N LEU A 532 0.88 11.36 -12.12
CA LEU A 532 0.05 11.21 -10.93
C LEU A 532 0.96 11.20 -9.70
N ASP A 533 0.45 11.71 -8.58
CA ASP A 533 1.19 11.71 -7.32
C ASP A 533 1.27 10.27 -6.78
N TYR A 534 2.48 9.82 -6.44
CA TYR A 534 2.66 8.49 -5.85
C TYR A 534 2.05 8.41 -4.45
N GLY A 535 1.53 7.23 -4.09
CA GLY A 535 0.93 6.99 -2.78
C GLY A 535 -0.49 7.56 -2.60
N LYS A 536 -1.02 8.29 -3.60
CA LYS A 536 -2.42 8.75 -3.60
C LYS A 536 -3.32 7.80 -4.38
N GLN A 537 -4.58 7.73 -3.97
CA GLN A 537 -5.59 6.95 -4.69
C GLN A 537 -6.14 7.72 -5.89
N TYR A 538 -6.20 7.02 -7.02
CA TYR A 538 -6.81 7.51 -8.25
C TYR A 538 -7.81 6.48 -8.78
N ALA A 539 -8.92 6.97 -9.31
CA ALA A 539 -9.79 6.20 -10.18
C ALA A 539 -10.03 6.96 -11.49
N PHE A 540 -10.66 6.34 -12.47
CA PHE A 540 -10.74 6.90 -13.81
C PHE A 540 -12.14 6.76 -14.41
N THR A 541 -12.54 7.78 -15.17
CA THR A 541 -13.70 7.74 -16.06
C THR A 541 -13.27 7.99 -17.49
N VAL A 542 -14.03 7.45 -18.43
CA VAL A 542 -13.71 7.49 -19.86
C VAL A 542 -14.91 7.99 -20.65
N VAL A 543 -14.69 8.93 -21.57
CA VAL A 543 -15.70 9.43 -22.52
C VAL A 543 -15.29 9.01 -23.93
N ALA A 544 -16.19 8.37 -24.68
CA ALA A 544 -15.96 8.06 -26.10
C ALA A 544 -16.33 9.25 -26.98
N VAL A 545 -15.50 9.57 -27.97
CA VAL A 545 -15.73 10.66 -28.92
C VAL A 545 -15.80 10.12 -30.35
N ASN A 546 -16.89 10.40 -31.05
CA ASN A 546 -17.07 9.95 -32.44
C ASN A 546 -16.46 10.89 -33.48
N GLU A 547 -16.47 10.47 -34.74
CA GLU A 547 -15.95 11.21 -35.90
C GLU A 547 -16.61 12.59 -36.12
N ARG A 548 -17.77 12.85 -35.51
CA ARG A 548 -18.44 14.16 -35.53
C ARG A 548 -18.07 15.06 -34.35
N GLY A 549 -17.23 14.56 -33.43
CA GLY A 549 -16.77 15.27 -32.25
C GLY A 549 -17.72 15.23 -31.06
N ALA A 550 -18.82 14.46 -31.12
CA ALA A 550 -19.73 14.32 -30.00
C ALA A 550 -19.18 13.31 -28.98
N GLY A 551 -19.15 13.71 -27.70
CA GLY A 551 -18.76 12.88 -26.58
C GLY A 551 -19.93 12.14 -25.94
N SER A 552 -19.73 10.89 -25.56
CA SER A 552 -20.67 10.11 -24.76
C SER A 552 -20.81 10.69 -23.34
N GLN A 553 -21.73 10.13 -22.54
CA GLN A 553 -21.59 10.23 -21.08
C GLN A 553 -20.30 9.52 -20.64
N ALA A 554 -19.80 9.90 -19.47
CA ALA A 554 -18.65 9.23 -18.88
C ALA A 554 -19.00 7.80 -18.47
N SER A 555 -18.03 6.89 -18.57
CA SER A 555 -18.13 5.56 -17.99
C SER A 555 -18.40 5.63 -16.48
N PRO A 556 -18.85 4.54 -15.85
CA PRO A 556 -18.69 4.36 -14.42
C PRO A 556 -17.21 4.58 -14.03
N ILE A 557 -17.01 5.10 -12.82
CA ILE A 557 -15.67 5.23 -12.24
C ILE A 557 -15.05 3.85 -12.04
N SER A 558 -13.77 3.71 -12.39
CA SER A 558 -13.01 2.47 -12.17
C SER A 558 -12.84 2.16 -10.68
N GLU A 559 -12.35 0.95 -10.38
CA GLU A 559 -11.69 0.70 -9.10
C GLU A 559 -10.51 1.65 -8.88
N THR A 560 -10.15 1.89 -7.62
CA THR A 560 -9.03 2.76 -7.27
C THR A 560 -7.70 2.05 -7.49
N VAL A 561 -6.68 2.84 -7.81
CA VAL A 561 -5.30 2.40 -7.93
C VAL A 561 -4.40 3.40 -7.22
N VAL A 562 -3.31 2.91 -6.65
CA VAL A 562 -2.29 3.74 -6.01
C VAL A 562 -1.01 3.66 -6.87
N PRO A 563 -0.66 4.72 -7.63
CA PRO A 563 0.60 4.77 -8.36
C PRO A 563 1.78 4.61 -7.41
N TYR A 564 2.77 3.81 -7.81
CA TYR A 564 3.97 3.57 -7.02
C TYR A 564 5.20 3.37 -7.91
N ALA A 565 6.37 3.74 -7.39
CA ALA A 565 7.64 3.58 -8.08
C ALA A 565 8.74 3.16 -7.09
N ARG A 566 9.95 2.92 -7.60
CA ARG A 566 11.13 2.71 -6.75
C ARG A 566 11.38 3.95 -5.87
N PRO A 567 11.96 3.78 -4.66
CA PRO A 567 12.25 4.93 -3.81
C PRO A 567 13.19 5.91 -4.51
N GLU A 568 13.20 7.15 -4.06
CA GLU A 568 14.21 8.11 -4.51
C GLU A 568 15.61 7.71 -4.03
N GLN A 569 16.62 8.39 -4.58
CA GLN A 569 18.01 8.21 -4.15
C GLN A 569 18.16 8.61 -2.66
N PRO A 570 18.75 7.76 -1.80
CA PRO A 570 19.06 8.14 -0.42
C PRO A 570 19.86 9.43 -0.38
N GLY A 571 19.41 10.38 0.45
CA GLY A 571 20.03 11.68 0.62
C GLY A 571 21.19 11.63 1.61
N ASP A 572 22.00 12.70 1.64
CA ASP A 572 23.04 12.96 2.64
C ASP A 572 23.92 11.73 2.97
N VAL A 573 24.26 10.94 1.95
CA VAL A 573 25.10 9.77 2.15
C VAL A 573 26.48 10.26 2.58
N ASP A 574 26.84 9.97 3.82
CA ASP A 574 28.13 10.27 4.42
C ASP A 574 28.84 8.97 4.80
N ALA A 575 30.16 8.98 4.67
CA ALA A 575 31.00 7.86 5.04
C ALA A 575 32.22 8.36 5.82
N ALA A 576 32.41 7.81 7.02
CA ALA A 576 33.44 8.25 7.97
C ALA A 576 34.38 7.10 8.36
N THR A 577 35.63 7.47 8.66
CA THR A 577 36.64 6.58 9.24
C THR A 577 36.22 6.13 10.64
N VAL A 578 36.32 4.83 10.92
CA VAL A 578 36.15 4.31 12.29
C VAL A 578 37.53 4.14 12.94
N GLY A 579 37.95 5.15 13.69
CA GLY A 579 39.35 5.28 14.15
C GLY A 579 39.83 4.21 15.16
N ASP A 580 38.91 3.51 15.81
CA ASP A 580 39.16 2.46 16.81
C ASP A 580 39.03 1.03 16.26
N LYS A 581 38.57 0.86 15.00
CA LYS A 581 38.43 -0.45 14.35
C LYS A 581 39.19 -0.49 13.03
N ALA A 582 40.16 -1.41 12.93
CA ALA A 582 40.91 -1.63 11.69
C ALA A 582 39.98 -1.95 10.52
N GLY A 583 40.29 -1.39 9.34
CA GLY A 583 39.63 -1.79 8.10
C GLY A 583 38.12 -1.56 8.07
N THR A 584 37.59 -0.62 8.87
CA THR A 584 36.15 -0.38 9.02
C THR A 584 35.78 1.06 8.65
N VAL A 585 34.63 1.20 7.97
CA VAL A 585 34.00 2.49 7.68
C VAL A 585 32.58 2.51 8.25
N ARG A 586 32.12 3.68 8.71
CA ARG A 586 30.73 3.93 9.10
C ARG A 586 30.06 4.71 7.98
N VAL A 587 28.86 4.29 7.61
CA VAL A 587 28.02 4.94 6.61
C VAL A 587 26.72 5.40 7.27
N THR A 588 26.29 6.61 6.93
CA THR A 588 25.00 7.19 7.35
C THR A 588 24.33 7.86 6.16
N TRP A 589 23.00 7.92 6.16
CA TRP A 589 22.22 8.56 5.09
C TRP A 589 20.89 9.10 5.64
N SER A 590 20.20 9.91 4.84
CA SER A 590 18.80 10.27 5.09
C SER A 590 17.86 9.37 4.28
N ALA A 591 16.73 8.98 4.89
CA ALA A 591 15.73 8.15 4.23
C ALA A 591 15.12 8.91 3.05
N PRO A 592 15.11 8.35 1.83
CA PRO A 592 14.48 8.99 0.68
C PRO A 592 12.95 8.87 0.73
N ALA A 593 12.26 9.60 -0.15
CA ALA A 593 10.84 9.37 -0.39
C ALA A 593 10.59 7.94 -0.90
N ASP A 594 9.55 7.31 -0.37
CA ASP A 594 9.23 5.90 -0.61
C ASP A 594 8.47 5.67 -1.94
N ASN A 595 7.99 6.74 -2.57
CA ASN A 595 7.19 6.75 -3.78
C ASN A 595 6.00 5.78 -3.75
N GLY A 596 5.24 5.80 -2.65
CA GLY A 596 3.94 5.13 -2.54
C GLY A 596 4.00 3.66 -2.13
N ARG A 597 5.19 3.13 -1.83
CA ARG A 597 5.37 1.84 -1.17
C ARG A 597 6.49 1.94 -0.13
N PRO A 598 6.29 1.42 1.09
CA PRO A 598 7.24 1.58 2.18
C PRO A 598 8.61 1.00 1.84
N ILE A 599 9.67 1.69 2.28
CA ILE A 599 11.03 1.19 2.18
C ILE A 599 11.18 0.01 3.13
N SER A 600 11.46 -1.16 2.58
CA SER A 600 11.61 -2.42 3.30
C SER A 600 13.02 -2.61 3.88
N ARG A 601 14.05 -2.06 3.22
CA ARG A 601 15.47 -2.16 3.59
C ARG A 601 16.34 -1.20 2.78
N TYR A 602 17.60 -1.07 3.19
CA TYR A 602 18.68 -0.41 2.47
C TYR A 602 19.78 -1.40 2.09
N GLU A 603 20.27 -1.30 0.87
CA GLU A 603 21.42 -2.03 0.35
C GLU A 603 22.66 -1.12 0.40
N VAL A 604 23.55 -1.37 1.36
CA VAL A 604 24.77 -0.59 1.56
C VAL A 604 25.95 -1.38 1.01
N THR A 605 26.55 -0.87 -0.07
CA THR A 605 27.74 -1.45 -0.69
C THR A 605 28.95 -0.57 -0.41
N ALA A 606 29.98 -1.12 0.22
CA ALA A 606 31.27 -0.45 0.45
C ALA A 606 32.39 -1.29 -0.18
N GLY A 607 33.09 -0.73 -1.16
CA GLY A 607 34.05 -1.48 -1.98
C GLY A 607 33.37 -2.64 -2.72
N ASP A 608 33.78 -3.86 -2.38
CA ASP A 608 33.29 -5.14 -2.91
C ASP A 608 32.26 -5.84 -1.99
N ARG A 609 31.90 -5.22 -0.85
CA ARG A 609 31.04 -5.81 0.17
C ARG A 609 29.68 -5.13 0.20
N THR A 610 28.62 -5.92 0.33
CA THR A 610 27.24 -5.42 0.47
C THR A 610 26.61 -5.97 1.75
N VAL A 611 25.95 -5.09 2.50
CA VAL A 611 25.16 -5.43 3.68
C VAL A 611 23.74 -4.85 3.54
N GLN A 612 22.78 -5.46 4.23
CA GLN A 612 21.41 -4.98 4.32
C GLN A 612 21.23 -4.26 5.66
N ALA A 613 20.51 -3.14 5.66
CA ALA A 613 20.16 -2.38 6.86
C ALA A 613 18.67 -2.02 6.86
N THR A 614 18.05 -1.96 8.03
CA THR A 614 16.69 -1.43 8.22
C THR A 614 16.70 0.01 8.72
N ASP A 615 17.76 0.39 9.43
CA ASP A 615 18.02 1.76 9.88
C ASP A 615 18.86 2.54 8.86
N THR A 616 19.03 3.85 9.07
CA THR A 616 19.79 4.74 8.18
C THR A 616 21.30 4.82 8.48
N SER A 617 21.88 3.72 9.01
CA SER A 617 23.31 3.60 9.29
C SER A 617 23.80 2.16 9.14
N ALA A 618 25.06 2.00 8.73
CA ALA A 618 25.75 0.72 8.73
C ALA A 618 27.26 0.88 9.00
N GLU A 619 27.88 -0.09 9.67
CA GLU A 619 29.34 -0.23 9.73
C GLU A 619 29.78 -1.42 8.88
N ILE A 620 30.80 -1.24 8.05
CA ILE A 620 31.29 -2.27 7.14
C ILE A 620 32.81 -2.39 7.33
N GLY A 621 33.25 -3.60 7.68
CA GLY A 621 34.64 -3.93 7.95
C GLY A 621 35.28 -4.86 6.91
N GLY A 622 36.57 -5.16 7.11
CA GLY A 622 37.33 -6.13 6.30
C GLY A 622 38.17 -5.51 5.18
N PHE A 623 38.39 -4.20 5.21
CA PHE A 623 39.25 -3.49 4.25
C PHE A 623 40.70 -3.36 4.76
N GLY A 624 41.64 -3.05 3.88
CA GLY A 624 43.04 -2.81 4.23
C GLY A 624 43.22 -1.50 5.02
N ALA A 625 44.39 -1.34 5.65
CA ALA A 625 44.75 -0.11 6.36
C ALA A 625 44.95 1.06 5.39
N GLY A 626 44.38 2.22 5.70
CA GLY A 626 44.52 3.43 4.87
C GLY A 626 43.97 3.25 3.45
N GLN A 627 42.98 2.38 3.26
CA GLN A 627 42.34 2.11 1.97
C GLN A 627 41.20 3.11 1.74
N ASP A 628 41.11 3.66 0.52
CA ASP A 628 39.93 4.43 0.09
C ASP A 628 38.80 3.46 -0.30
N VAL A 629 37.63 3.65 0.28
CA VAL A 629 36.46 2.79 0.15
C VAL A 629 35.31 3.61 -0.44
N ALA A 630 34.93 3.29 -1.67
CA ALA A 630 33.74 3.86 -2.30
C ALA A 630 32.47 3.20 -1.75
N VAL A 631 31.49 4.02 -1.40
CA VAL A 631 30.23 3.60 -0.78
C VAL A 631 29.05 3.94 -1.68
N ARG A 632 28.08 3.04 -1.75
CA ARG A 632 26.79 3.19 -2.44
C ARG A 632 25.66 2.71 -1.55
N VAL A 633 24.63 3.51 -1.36
CA VAL A 633 23.42 3.16 -0.60
C VAL A 633 22.23 3.18 -1.54
N ARG A 634 21.45 2.10 -1.60
CA ARG A 634 20.15 2.06 -2.31
C ARG A 634 19.04 1.78 -1.31
N ALA A 635 17.91 2.48 -1.41
CA ALA A 635 16.69 2.13 -0.69
C ALA A 635 15.85 1.15 -1.52
N VAL A 636 15.17 0.20 -0.87
CA VAL A 636 14.40 -0.83 -1.57
C VAL A 636 12.96 -0.90 -1.05
N ASN A 637 11.99 -0.74 -1.95
CA ASN A 637 10.58 -1.02 -1.69
C ASN A 637 10.05 -2.14 -2.62
N ALA A 638 8.74 -2.35 -2.66
CA ALA A 638 8.10 -3.35 -3.51
C ALA A 638 8.36 -3.17 -5.02
N ALA A 639 8.67 -1.96 -5.49
CA ALA A 639 9.03 -1.69 -6.89
C ALA A 639 10.51 -1.97 -7.22
N GLY A 640 11.34 -2.16 -6.19
CA GLY A 640 12.77 -2.46 -6.33
C GLY A 640 13.68 -1.38 -5.74
N ALA A 641 14.97 -1.46 -6.10
CA ALA A 641 16.02 -0.62 -5.54
C ALA A 641 16.15 0.75 -6.23
N SER A 642 16.31 1.80 -5.44
CA SER A 642 16.56 3.17 -5.90
C SER A 642 17.88 3.29 -6.67
N GLU A 643 18.10 4.45 -7.29
CA GLU A 643 19.45 4.87 -7.66
C GLU A 643 20.33 5.03 -6.40
N PRO A 644 21.65 4.77 -6.50
CA PRO A 644 22.51 4.75 -5.34
C PRO A 644 22.94 6.17 -4.93
N GLY A 645 22.75 6.54 -3.68
CA GLY A 645 23.50 7.65 -3.08
C GLY A 645 24.95 7.21 -2.84
N THR A 646 25.92 8.10 -3.02
CA THR A 646 27.34 7.71 -3.01
C THR A 646 28.20 8.58 -2.10
N ALA A 647 29.15 7.95 -1.43
CA ALA A 647 30.17 8.61 -0.62
C ALA A 647 31.51 7.88 -0.75
N THR A 648 32.55 8.45 -0.15
CA THR A 648 33.87 7.80 -0.06
C THR A 648 34.44 8.04 1.33
N ALA A 649 34.98 7.00 1.95
CA ALA A 649 35.72 7.11 3.20
C ALA A 649 37.08 6.44 3.07
N ARG A 650 38.04 6.85 3.89
CA ARG A 650 39.31 6.14 4.04
C ARG A 650 39.32 5.36 5.35
N THR A 651 39.76 4.11 5.35
CA THR A 651 39.97 3.38 6.61
C THR A 651 41.16 3.94 7.38
N VAL A 652 41.20 3.68 8.68
CA VAL A 652 42.34 4.06 9.52
C VAL A 652 43.65 3.49 8.93
N ALA A 653 44.64 4.35 8.76
CA ALA A 653 45.97 4.01 8.26
C ALA A 653 46.90 3.69 9.43
N GLU A 654 47.99 2.95 9.17
CA GLU A 654 49.06 2.81 10.16
C GLU A 654 49.62 4.19 10.54
N PRO A 655 49.99 4.39 11.83
CA PRO A 655 50.52 5.68 12.24
C PRO A 655 51.86 5.95 11.56
N LYS A 656 52.18 7.21 11.29
CA LYS A 656 53.53 7.61 10.84
C LYS A 656 54.27 8.26 11.99
N LEU A 657 55.48 7.79 12.23
CA LEU A 657 56.33 8.23 13.33
C LEU A 657 57.61 8.86 12.78
N THR A 658 57.86 10.12 13.15
CA THR A 658 59.07 10.85 12.73
C THR A 658 59.84 11.34 13.96
N VAL A 659 61.07 10.88 14.13
CA VAL A 659 61.95 11.40 15.20
C VAL A 659 62.39 12.81 14.81
N THR A 660 62.09 13.79 15.66
CA THR A 660 62.42 15.21 15.45
C THR A 660 63.64 15.64 16.25
N GLY A 661 63.93 14.94 17.35
CA GLY A 661 65.08 15.22 18.18
C GLY A 661 65.35 14.10 19.19
N SER A 662 66.56 14.10 19.73
CA SER A 662 66.85 13.30 20.91
C SER A 662 67.99 13.90 21.70
N SER A 663 67.87 13.85 23.01
CA SER A 663 68.85 14.31 24.00
C SER A 663 69.04 13.21 25.04
N ALA A 664 70.13 13.29 25.80
CA ALA A 664 70.37 12.40 26.92
C ALA A 664 71.04 13.16 28.05
N THR A 665 70.64 12.86 29.28
CA THR A 665 71.39 13.25 30.48
C THR A 665 72.37 12.13 30.83
N PHE A 666 72.89 12.12 32.05
CA PHE A 666 73.71 11.03 32.53
C PHE A 666 72.91 9.74 32.82
N ASN A 667 71.61 9.83 33.10
CA ASN A 667 70.76 8.69 33.49
C ASN A 667 69.44 8.56 32.73
N THR A 668 69.13 9.49 31.82
CA THR A 668 67.93 9.43 30.99
C THR A 668 68.25 9.67 29.52
N ALA A 669 67.39 9.16 28.65
CA ALA A 669 67.38 9.48 27.23
C ALA A 669 65.97 9.93 26.83
N THR A 670 65.87 11.14 26.30
CA THR A 670 64.62 11.74 25.83
C THR A 670 64.61 11.75 24.30
N VAL A 671 63.52 11.25 23.72
CA VAL A 671 63.28 11.30 22.28
C VAL A 671 62.05 12.16 22.03
N SER A 672 62.22 13.19 21.20
CA SER A 672 61.14 14.02 20.69
C SER A 672 60.78 13.56 19.28
N PHE A 673 59.48 13.50 19.00
CA PHE A 673 58.96 12.96 17.75
C PHE A 673 57.59 13.58 17.41
N SER A 674 57.16 13.39 16.17
CA SER A 674 55.78 13.66 15.75
C SER A 674 55.09 12.36 15.33
N VAL A 675 53.78 12.29 15.59
CA VAL A 675 52.92 11.16 15.22
C VAL A 675 51.75 11.67 14.39
N ASP A 676 51.60 11.15 13.17
CA ASP A 676 50.34 11.17 12.43
C ASP A 676 49.61 9.86 12.75
N ALA A 677 48.44 9.97 13.39
CA ALA A 677 47.68 8.81 13.87
C ALA A 677 46.87 8.11 12.76
N GLY A 678 46.95 8.58 11.51
CA GLY A 678 46.34 7.90 10.36
C GLY A 678 44.81 7.89 10.38
N GLY A 679 44.18 8.90 10.96
CA GLY A 679 42.71 9.00 11.10
C GLY A 679 42.12 8.31 12.34
N GLY A 680 42.96 7.80 13.24
CA GLY A 680 42.55 7.23 14.53
C GLY A 680 43.25 7.88 15.73
N THR A 681 43.33 7.15 16.84
CA THR A 681 44.11 7.55 18.02
C THR A 681 45.36 6.69 18.16
N ALA A 682 46.52 7.30 18.39
CA ALA A 682 47.78 6.60 18.57
C ALA A 682 48.19 6.57 20.06
N ALA A 683 48.60 5.39 20.53
CA ALA A 683 49.26 5.18 21.81
C ALA A 683 50.77 5.07 21.58
N CYS A 684 51.57 5.77 22.38
CA CYS A 684 53.03 5.83 22.21
C CYS A 684 53.77 5.29 23.44
N SER A 685 54.83 4.53 23.20
CA SER A 685 55.72 3.99 24.24
C SER A 685 57.17 4.04 23.76
N ALA A 686 58.13 4.02 24.68
CA ALA A 686 59.55 3.95 24.34
C ALA A 686 60.27 2.92 25.22
N SER A 687 61.33 2.31 24.66
CA SER A 687 62.21 1.38 25.39
C SER A 687 63.66 1.58 24.94
N ALA A 688 64.62 1.32 25.83
CA ALA A 688 66.04 1.32 25.49
C ALA A 688 66.51 -0.10 25.10
N SER A 689 67.56 -0.19 24.28
CA SER A 689 68.13 -1.45 23.79
C SER A 689 68.57 -2.43 24.89
N SER A 690 68.81 -1.94 26.10
CA SER A 690 69.15 -2.75 27.28
C SER A 690 68.97 -1.91 28.54
N GLY A 691 68.34 -2.45 29.60
CA GLY A 691 68.09 -1.71 30.85
C GLY A 691 67.05 -0.58 30.71
N GLY A 692 66.95 0.26 31.74
CA GLY A 692 66.00 1.37 31.82
C GLY A 692 64.64 1.01 32.42
N GLY A 693 63.96 2.02 32.98
CA GLY A 693 62.61 1.92 33.52
C GLY A 693 61.52 2.19 32.47
N ALA A 694 60.26 2.22 32.92
CA ALA A 694 59.14 2.62 32.07
C ALA A 694 59.36 4.05 31.53
N ALA A 695 59.07 4.25 30.24
CA ALA A 695 59.16 5.57 29.64
C ALA A 695 58.02 6.47 30.16
N ASN A 696 58.37 7.70 30.51
CA ASN A 696 57.40 8.73 30.91
C ASN A 696 57.30 9.82 29.83
N GLY A 697 56.10 10.35 29.59
CA GLY A 697 55.86 11.43 28.63
C GLY A 697 54.54 11.28 27.86
N ASN A 698 54.50 11.78 26.63
CA ASN A 698 53.32 11.76 25.75
C ASN A 698 53.71 11.45 24.29
N CYS A 699 52.76 11.43 23.36
CA CYS A 699 52.98 11.18 21.93
C CYS A 699 53.70 12.31 21.16
N SER A 700 54.52 13.11 21.83
CA SER A 700 55.45 14.06 21.21
C SER A 700 56.86 14.00 21.83
N THR A 701 56.96 13.48 23.05
CA THR A 701 58.22 13.34 23.77
C THR A 701 58.12 12.21 24.79
N LEU A 702 59.07 11.28 24.74
CA LEU A 702 59.16 10.17 25.69
C LEU A 702 60.58 10.11 26.26
N THR A 703 60.67 9.92 27.58
CA THR A 703 61.93 9.83 28.31
C THR A 703 62.04 8.48 28.97
N VAL A 704 63.11 7.74 28.65
CA VAL A 704 63.50 6.50 29.32
C VAL A 704 64.50 6.84 30.41
N GLY A 705 64.16 6.56 31.67
CA GLY A 705 65.03 6.78 32.83
C GLY A 705 65.74 5.51 33.31
N GLY A 706 66.60 5.64 34.33
CA GLY A 706 67.32 4.49 34.92
C GLY A 706 68.43 3.91 34.04
N LEU A 707 68.98 4.73 33.13
CA LEU A 707 70.05 4.34 32.22
C LEU A 707 71.43 4.54 32.88
N LYS A 708 72.40 3.68 32.53
CA LYS A 708 73.81 3.81 32.96
C LYS A 708 74.54 4.96 32.24
N PRO A 709 75.31 5.82 32.93
CA PRO A 709 76.15 6.85 32.33
C PRO A 709 77.14 6.33 31.29
N SER A 710 77.59 7.22 30.40
CA SER A 710 78.58 6.91 29.34
C SER A 710 78.25 5.68 28.48
N THR A 711 76.99 5.25 28.43
CA THR A 711 76.56 4.03 27.72
C THR A 711 75.75 4.41 26.49
N ALA A 712 76.01 3.75 25.37
CA ALA A 712 75.27 3.94 24.14
C ALA A 712 73.96 3.14 24.17
N TYR A 713 72.83 3.82 24.03
CA TYR A 713 71.52 3.20 23.93
C TYR A 713 70.90 3.47 22.56
N THR A 714 70.18 2.47 22.05
CA THR A 714 69.18 2.70 20.99
C THR A 714 67.82 2.78 21.67
N VAL A 715 67.21 3.97 21.64
CA VAL A 715 65.85 4.16 22.15
C VAL A 715 64.87 3.89 21.01
N THR A 716 64.02 2.89 21.17
CA THR A 716 62.96 2.52 20.23
C THR A 716 61.65 3.14 20.70
N VAL A 717 61.16 4.14 19.97
CA VAL A 717 59.82 4.69 20.12
C VAL A 717 58.86 3.85 19.30
N THR A 718 57.73 3.48 19.88
CA THR A 718 56.65 2.70 19.27
C THR A 718 55.38 3.54 19.28
N ALA A 719 54.71 3.65 18.15
CA ALA A 719 53.36 4.23 18.04
C ALA A 719 52.41 3.15 17.52
N LYS A 720 51.26 2.98 18.18
CA LYS A 720 50.26 1.97 17.87
C LYS A 720 48.87 2.59 17.76
N ASN A 721 48.13 2.25 16.72
CA ASN A 721 46.69 2.53 16.61
C ASN A 721 45.94 1.23 16.27
N ALA A 722 44.66 1.33 15.90
CA ALA A 722 43.86 0.17 15.51
C ALA A 722 44.38 -0.53 14.23
N ALA A 723 44.97 0.21 13.29
CA ALA A 723 45.46 -0.33 12.01
C ALA A 723 46.79 -1.08 12.14
N GLY A 724 47.68 -0.65 13.03
CA GLY A 724 48.99 -1.26 13.16
C GLY A 724 49.92 -0.59 14.16
N THR A 725 51.18 -1.02 14.15
CA THR A 725 52.23 -0.55 15.05
C THR A 725 53.47 -0.20 14.24
N VAL A 726 54.01 1.00 14.45
CA VAL A 726 55.27 1.44 13.83
C VAL A 726 56.30 1.79 14.90
N THR A 727 57.57 1.63 14.54
CA THR A 727 58.68 1.95 15.43
C THR A 727 59.70 2.86 14.75
N ALA A 728 60.30 3.76 15.52
CA ALA A 728 61.45 4.56 15.09
C ALA A 728 62.51 4.54 16.19
N THR A 729 63.78 4.57 15.79
CA THR A 729 64.89 4.47 16.72
C THR A 729 65.73 5.74 16.74
N ALA A 730 66.14 6.16 17.93
CA ALA A 730 67.14 7.20 18.11
C ALA A 730 68.33 6.63 18.90
N LYS A 731 69.55 6.77 18.36
CA LYS A 731 70.77 6.39 19.07
C LYS A 731 71.29 7.55 19.89
N ARG A 732 71.52 7.34 21.18
CA ARG A 732 72.13 8.31 22.07
C ARG A 732 73.06 7.64 23.07
N THR A 733 74.18 8.30 23.31
CA THR A 733 75.06 7.97 24.43
C THR A 733 74.67 8.88 25.59
N THR A 734 74.31 8.30 26.73
CA THR A 734 74.11 9.08 27.96
C THR A 734 75.39 9.86 28.26
N ALA A 735 75.24 11.09 28.74
CA ALA A 735 76.38 11.90 29.15
C ALA A 735 77.23 11.13 30.17
N ALA A 736 78.54 11.40 30.18
CA ALA A 736 79.33 11.03 31.32
C ALA A 736 78.79 11.78 32.54
N LEU A 737 78.58 11.06 33.64
CA LEU A 737 78.37 11.70 34.92
C LEU A 737 79.74 12.09 35.45
N TYR A 738 79.86 13.32 35.91
CA TYR A 738 81.04 13.78 36.60
C TYR A 738 80.65 14.12 38.02
N GLY A 739 81.58 13.86 38.93
CA GLY A 739 81.53 14.41 40.27
C GLY A 739 82.77 15.25 40.48
N THR A 740 82.59 16.38 41.14
CA THR A 740 83.73 17.18 41.61
C THR A 740 84.08 16.70 43.00
N ALA A 741 85.30 16.22 43.14
CA ALA A 741 85.81 15.93 44.47
C ALA A 741 86.04 17.29 45.16
N THR A 742 85.17 17.61 46.12
CA THR A 742 85.25 18.82 46.93
C THR A 742 85.70 18.52 48.35
N CYS A 743 86.43 19.47 48.89
CA CYS A 743 87.08 19.40 50.18
C CYS A 743 86.66 20.69 50.91
N ASN A 744 85.46 20.66 51.51
CA ASN A 744 84.86 21.85 52.13
C ASN A 744 85.17 21.85 53.61
N ASN A 745 85.70 22.97 54.11
CA ASN A 745 86.20 23.06 55.46
C ASN A 745 85.86 24.40 56.10
N GLY A 746 84.95 24.37 57.09
CA GLY A 746 84.52 25.54 57.89
C GLY A 746 83.01 25.79 57.86
N GLU A 747 82.48 26.44 58.91
CA GLU A 747 81.04 26.76 59.04
C GLU A 747 80.53 27.78 58.00
N GLU A 748 81.43 28.50 57.29
CA GLU A 748 81.08 29.62 56.39
C GLU A 748 81.62 29.53 54.94
N GLY A 749 82.27 28.43 54.54
CA GLY A 749 82.51 28.13 53.11
C GLY A 749 83.64 28.88 52.38
N ASP A 750 84.51 29.63 53.04
CA ASP A 750 85.71 30.22 52.41
C ASP A 750 86.88 29.22 52.31
N THR A 751 87.61 29.28 51.18
CA THR A 751 88.69 28.35 50.81
C THR A 751 89.88 28.35 51.80
N ALA A 752 89.89 27.41 52.74
CA ALA A 752 91.08 26.95 53.47
C ALA A 752 90.99 25.43 53.74
N THR A 753 92.13 24.74 53.62
CA THR A 753 92.31 23.29 53.53
C THR A 753 92.02 22.49 54.81
N TYR A 754 91.12 21.49 54.79
CA TYR A 754 91.42 20.12 55.29
C TYR A 754 90.98 19.09 54.26
N CYS A 755 91.97 18.65 53.49
CA CYS A 755 92.16 17.27 53.12
C CYS A 755 93.56 16.97 53.65
N ASP A 756 93.70 16.19 54.72
CA ASP A 756 94.91 15.92 55.51
C ASP A 756 95.97 17.05 55.57
N GLU A 757 96.05 17.72 56.72
CA GLU A 757 96.97 18.85 56.95
C GLU A 757 98.48 18.51 56.85
N ASP A 758 98.85 17.23 56.72
CA ASP A 758 100.19 16.81 57.11
C ASP A 758 101.25 16.78 56.00
N ARG A 759 100.97 17.14 54.73
CA ARG A 759 102.01 17.09 53.67
C ARG A 759 101.90 18.15 52.57
N ALA A 760 102.94 18.99 52.46
CA ALA A 760 103.13 19.94 51.36
C ALA A 760 103.04 19.23 49.99
N GLY A 761 102.11 19.69 49.14
CA GLY A 761 101.83 19.12 47.82
C GLY A 761 100.71 18.07 47.77
N ARG A 762 100.06 17.75 48.91
CA ARG A 762 98.95 16.79 49.02
C ARG A 762 97.58 17.41 49.32
N ASN A 763 97.36 18.66 48.94
CA ASN A 763 96.07 19.32 49.16
C ASN A 763 95.08 18.75 48.14
N GLY A 764 94.34 17.70 48.46
CA GLY A 764 93.40 17.04 47.55
C GLY A 764 92.64 15.90 48.20
N ASN A 765 91.54 15.47 47.60
CA ASN A 765 90.73 14.35 48.08
C ASN A 765 91.46 13.01 47.94
N GLU A 766 91.42 12.21 49.01
CA GLU A 766 92.00 10.88 49.05
C GLU A 766 91.22 9.91 48.17
N ILE A 767 91.93 9.08 47.40
CA ILE A 767 91.35 8.06 46.53
C ILE A 767 91.79 6.69 47.03
N PHE A 768 90.84 5.80 47.30
CA PHE A 768 91.07 4.47 47.87
C PHE A 768 90.73 3.34 46.89
N SER A 769 91.41 2.21 47.03
CA SER A 769 91.12 0.98 46.27
C SER A 769 89.99 0.13 46.86
N VAL A 770 89.53 0.47 48.06
CA VAL A 770 88.44 -0.19 48.80
C VAL A 770 87.42 0.87 49.26
N PRO A 771 86.20 0.48 49.66
CA PRO A 771 85.15 1.43 50.09
C PRO A 771 85.45 2.16 51.41
N ASP A 772 86.34 1.64 52.24
CA ASP A 772 86.59 2.09 53.61
C ASP A 772 87.90 2.92 53.72
N GLN A 773 88.02 3.84 54.70
CA GLN A 773 89.29 4.55 54.96
C GLN A 773 90.29 3.54 55.44
N ASN A 774 91.11 3.07 54.52
CA ASN A 774 92.24 2.27 54.85
C ASN A 774 93.45 2.92 54.20
N ASN A 775 94.26 3.59 55.03
CA ASN A 775 95.45 4.30 54.58
C ASN A 775 96.43 3.38 53.84
N ASP A 776 96.44 2.08 54.15
CA ASP A 776 97.27 1.09 53.44
C ASP A 776 96.73 0.74 52.04
N LYS A 777 95.48 1.13 51.76
CA LYS A 777 94.77 0.93 50.49
C LYS A 777 94.53 2.24 49.74
N GLN A 778 95.11 3.35 50.21
CA GLN A 778 95.13 4.62 49.50
C GLN A 778 95.96 4.50 48.21
N VAL A 779 95.39 4.94 47.10
CA VAL A 779 96.01 4.83 45.77
C VAL A 779 96.39 6.17 45.15
N GLY A 780 95.99 7.29 45.76
CA GLY A 780 96.38 8.62 45.29
C GLY A 780 95.53 9.75 45.86
N TRP A 781 95.75 10.95 45.29
CA TRP A 781 95.14 12.21 45.72
C TRP A 781 94.60 12.96 44.48
N ALA A 782 93.36 13.42 44.50
CA ALA A 782 92.76 14.27 43.46
C ALA A 782 92.70 15.72 43.96
N LYS A 783 93.26 16.68 43.23
CA LYS A 783 93.26 18.10 43.68
C LYS A 783 91.80 18.59 43.90
N PRO A 784 91.52 19.50 44.84
CA PRO A 784 90.19 20.04 45.03
C PRO A 784 89.73 20.72 43.74
N GLY A 785 88.48 20.52 43.37
CA GLY A 785 87.97 20.97 42.07
C GLY A 785 88.37 20.07 40.89
N THR A 786 89.08 18.95 41.10
CA THR A 786 89.32 17.97 40.03
C THR A 786 88.00 17.31 39.66
N ARG A 787 87.62 17.44 38.38
CA ARG A 787 86.47 16.76 37.81
C ARG A 787 86.82 15.29 37.56
N LEU A 788 86.14 14.39 38.25
CA LEU A 788 86.31 12.94 38.11
C LEU A 788 85.10 12.36 37.37
N GLN A 789 85.35 11.46 36.41
CA GLN A 789 84.26 10.73 35.75
C GLN A 789 83.74 9.65 36.70
N SER A 790 82.45 9.70 37.02
CA SER A 790 81.78 8.66 37.81
C SER A 790 81.11 7.62 36.92
N TYR A 791 81.01 6.38 37.43
CA TYR A 791 80.50 5.24 36.65
C TYR A 791 79.13 4.75 37.13
N CYS A 792 78.98 4.46 38.41
CA CYS A 792 77.77 3.92 39.01
C CYS A 792 77.90 3.94 40.55
N LYS A 793 76.80 3.65 41.27
CA LYS A 793 76.83 3.50 42.73
C LYS A 793 76.97 2.04 43.16
N VAL A 794 77.71 1.80 44.24
CA VAL A 794 77.88 0.48 44.86
C VAL A 794 77.30 0.53 46.27
N LYS A 795 76.49 -0.46 46.65
CA LYS A 795 76.03 -0.62 48.03
C LYS A 795 77.15 -1.23 48.87
N GLY A 796 77.42 -0.67 50.03
CA GLY A 796 78.42 -1.16 50.97
C GLY A 796 78.03 -0.87 52.41
N ASP A 797 79.01 -0.98 53.30
CA ASP A 797 78.89 -0.60 54.71
C ASP A 797 78.65 0.92 54.84
N ASP A 798 78.12 1.32 56.01
CA ASP A 798 77.55 2.65 56.21
C ASP A 798 78.61 3.75 56.30
N VAL A 799 78.56 4.65 55.31
CA VAL A 799 79.32 5.90 55.11
C VAL A 799 79.05 7.04 56.07
N ASP A 800 79.87 7.27 57.10
CA ASP A 800 79.86 8.55 57.82
C ASP A 800 80.49 9.71 57.01
N SER A 801 79.68 10.68 56.57
CA SER A 801 80.18 11.97 56.06
C SER A 801 80.09 13.04 57.15
N TYR A 802 81.24 13.45 57.69
CA TYR A 802 81.30 14.46 58.76
C TYR A 802 81.45 15.87 58.17
N ILE A 803 80.41 16.69 58.39
CA ILE A 803 80.34 18.17 58.30
C ILE A 803 79.71 18.75 57.01
N TYR A 804 78.53 19.38 57.20
CA TYR A 804 77.68 20.15 56.27
C TYR A 804 76.46 19.45 55.61
N ASN A 805 76.14 18.21 55.97
CA ASN A 805 74.82 17.62 55.65
C ASN A 805 74.14 16.94 56.86
N HIS A 806 74.33 17.48 58.07
CA HIS A 806 73.66 17.02 59.31
C HIS A 806 73.76 15.51 59.60
N HIS A 807 74.96 14.92 59.67
CA HIS A 807 75.16 13.49 60.02
C HIS A 807 74.34 12.50 59.17
N LYS A 808 74.26 12.73 57.86
CA LYS A 808 73.65 11.75 56.96
C LYS A 808 74.64 10.61 56.71
N HIS A 809 74.23 9.41 57.13
CA HIS A 809 74.87 8.16 56.78
C HIS A 809 74.39 7.70 55.39
N SER A 810 75.31 7.23 54.54
CA SER A 810 74.97 6.64 53.24
C SER A 810 75.59 5.25 53.11
N THR A 811 74.76 4.24 52.82
CA THR A 811 75.22 2.90 52.45
C THR A 811 75.66 2.78 50.98
N TRP A 812 75.72 3.91 50.26
CA TRP A 812 76.03 3.95 48.84
C TRP A 812 77.21 4.87 48.54
N TRP A 813 78.10 4.38 47.68
CA TRP A 813 79.33 5.05 47.26
C TRP A 813 79.38 5.19 45.74
N VAL A 814 80.03 6.23 45.23
CA VAL A 814 80.21 6.43 43.78
C VAL A 814 81.59 6.00 43.33
N LYS A 815 81.65 5.10 42.35
CA LYS A 815 82.91 4.64 41.73
C LYS A 815 83.38 5.67 40.69
N VAL A 816 84.62 6.13 40.80
CA VAL A 816 85.21 7.16 39.90
C VAL A 816 86.42 6.64 39.12
N ASN A 817 86.64 7.14 37.90
CA ASN A 817 87.90 6.94 37.17
C ASN A 817 88.95 7.91 37.69
N TYR A 818 90.11 7.39 38.07
CA TYR A 818 91.28 8.20 38.34
C TYR A 818 92.53 7.52 37.77
N LYS A 819 93.20 8.21 36.85
CA LYS A 819 94.39 7.71 36.11
C LYS A 819 94.17 6.35 35.42
N GLY A 820 93.00 6.12 34.84
CA GLY A 820 92.71 4.90 34.07
C GLY A 820 92.35 3.67 34.89
N LYS A 821 92.18 3.81 36.21
CA LYS A 821 91.68 2.76 37.11
C LYS A 821 90.47 3.29 37.90
N ASN A 822 89.63 2.37 38.38
CA ASN A 822 88.39 2.72 39.07
C ASN A 822 88.57 2.61 40.58
N TYR A 823 88.18 3.66 41.31
CA TYR A 823 88.43 3.81 42.74
C TYR A 823 87.25 4.47 43.45
N ILE A 824 87.33 4.59 44.78
CA ILE A 824 86.33 5.22 45.64
C ILE A 824 86.97 6.44 46.31
N PRO A 825 86.45 7.66 46.09
CA PRO A 825 86.99 8.86 46.73
C PRO A 825 86.44 9.00 48.15
N TRP A 826 87.30 9.38 49.10
CA TRP A 826 86.87 9.87 50.41
C TRP A 826 86.69 11.38 50.33
N ALA A 827 85.53 11.81 49.83
CA ALA A 827 85.24 13.21 49.58
C ALA A 827 83.75 13.47 49.44
N TRP A 828 83.35 14.73 49.65
CA TRP A 828 82.08 15.23 49.18
C TRP A 828 82.09 15.21 47.65
N LEU A 829 81.33 14.29 47.06
CA LEU A 829 81.14 14.25 45.63
C LEU A 829 79.88 15.04 45.29
N ASN A 830 80.07 16.32 44.97
CA ASN A 830 78.98 17.09 44.38
C ASN A 830 78.83 16.64 42.94
N LEU A 831 77.70 16.00 42.65
CA LEU A 831 77.37 15.53 41.30
C LEU A 831 76.89 16.72 40.49
N ASP A 832 77.34 16.79 39.23
CA ASP A 832 76.80 17.77 38.28
C ASP A 832 75.30 17.43 38.05
N GLY A 833 74.39 18.10 38.77
CA GLY A 833 72.93 17.83 38.73
C GLY A 833 72.23 17.77 40.10
N GLY A 834 72.96 17.87 41.21
CA GLY A 834 72.43 17.79 42.59
C GLY A 834 72.80 16.48 43.31
N ASP A 835 72.69 16.46 44.64
CA ASP A 835 73.19 15.36 45.50
C ASP A 835 72.26 14.13 45.60
N ASP A 836 71.31 13.94 44.69
CA ASP A 836 70.38 12.81 44.76
C ASP A 836 70.99 11.51 44.24
N LEU A 837 71.67 10.79 45.13
CA LEU A 837 72.22 9.45 44.90
C LEU A 837 71.13 8.41 44.52
N GLY A 838 69.85 8.71 44.75
CA GLY A 838 68.71 7.88 44.36
C GLY A 838 68.60 7.71 42.84
N ASP A 839 68.92 8.76 42.09
CA ASP A 839 68.81 8.82 40.62
C ASP A 839 69.97 8.16 39.87
N LEU A 840 71.00 7.70 40.59
CA LEU A 840 72.13 6.98 40.02
C LEU A 840 71.84 5.50 39.81
N PRO A 841 72.26 4.93 38.67
CA PRO A 841 72.15 3.50 38.44
C PRO A 841 73.13 2.71 39.32
N ALA A 842 72.68 1.56 39.78
CA ALA A 842 73.53 0.60 40.48
C ALA A 842 74.58 0.01 39.51
N CYS A 843 75.80 -0.14 40.03
CA CYS A 843 76.75 -1.11 39.52
C CYS A 843 76.17 -2.51 39.79
#